data_AF-A0A6S7DS12-F1
#
_entry.id   AF-A0A6S7DS12-F1
#
_cell.length_a   1.000
_cell.length_b   1.000
_cell.length_c   1.000
_cell.angle_alpha   90.00
_cell.angle_beta   90.00
_cell.angle_gamma   90.00
#
_symmetry.space_group_name_H-M   'P 1'
#
loop_
_entity.id
_entity.type
_entity.pdbx_description
1 polymer ?
#
loop_
_entity_poly.entity_id
_entity_poly.type
_entity_poly.pdbx_seq_one_letter_code
_entity_poly.pdbx_strand_id
1 'polypeptide(L)'
;MSYPAHTQRQTAADPGPLAPSHSPERLRATAHLYGVETVPLDSARVLAIGCGDGAGLLPFALAHPQAQAVGLDGSEALVAQGTETARRLGAANLTLYVGEAADIGTQLGLFDYVIVTGLYSYLPAPAQQALLQACAQLLSPRGILYLDCHVYPGAKSLEVVRDAILLHGHAAQNGDELRQSARAALSLFKDGMAAANPHAASLAAAADQFARALDNASGADPLACNPSYFVELAGAAGQAGLAYLGDVQPLSELPLSFGQGVSLNHSLVAMGQPATVRQQYLDFATGRAFRQCLWLREERAGEVQRPDLARLHDLRFAAGPIRLAANGQEEGATYVNHLGRALVTHDPDTVTVVDTLAHAWPRSLPYSTLLAVLLYRNQIDNDAAAKILQRTLQTLLEHDLVHYCLDPGPYETEGDDSLRLLPFLSTAAADDEPALPRFNLWHETVNYVPPAQQAAILANLAAGRLPSAAAGDAPPPLPADVAETLSLVKRYALAQGSAKAWADLLRRTLEAAGEDYMPLAGMYASALACLSLNSRVLQASGHQSVPPAGLTAQVKRMHELMMRKAYLEAEPVARQLTKLAPRFWDAWEALSIALFSTFRSPQALQPTLTMMNLAPADAQSHIVLAAVLTQLGRTAEAIGVARRAIELDPRSPETHSALADALAAERRYKEAEACNLTALTLDPTHRKALINLSKIYIDSGEVTQAEAMTRRTLAHYPTAAVARNNLLFAMNYSDDRTAEEVFQAYRDYDTDLCLPLRSTWKPHNNNRDPQRRLRIGYVSPDFRQHSGNYFIEPVFAHHDRERFELTAYAELVAEDATTPRLKAYFDHWVPTASMSDAQLAERIRADGIDILIDVAGHTAGNRLGAFARKPAPISLTWLGFGYTTGLSAIDYIMTDDVMLPAGYEHLFSEKPWRLAQSNFIYRPGTTMGDPGPLPALTNGYVTLGTLTRAIRMNDRTVKVWSEILRRLPQAHLVVNSTSYRDGPMREQLIRRFEAHGIERQRLEVGCTSPPWDVLRGMDIGLDCFPHNSGVTLVETLYMGVPYVTLADRPSVGRIGASVLHGIGRPEWVADDEDAYIRKVVELASDLPALQAVRNTLRDEMRASPLMDEPAFARKFEAALRGMFTNWCENQA
;
A
#
# COMPACT_ATOMS: atom_id res chain seq x y z
N MET A 1 1.90 0.96 29.96
CA MET A 1 0.81 0.86 28.97
C MET A 1 -0.48 1.17 29.70
N SER A 2 -0.97 2.42 29.64
CA SER A 2 -2.33 2.74 30.08
C SER A 2 -3.28 2.02 29.13
N TYR A 3 -4.21 1.19 29.60
CA TYR A 3 -5.25 0.54 28.79
C TYR A 3 -6.15 1.63 28.17
N PRO A 4 -5.95 2.08 26.91
CA PRO A 4 -6.65 3.27 26.40
C PRO A 4 -8.10 2.94 26.04
N ALA A 5 -8.39 1.68 25.70
CA ALA A 5 -9.69 1.22 25.22
C ALA A 5 -10.77 1.23 26.31
N HIS A 6 -10.40 1.00 27.59
CA HIS A 6 -11.36 1.01 28.68
C HIS A 6 -11.90 2.42 28.96
N THR A 7 -11.05 3.44 28.81
CA THR A 7 -11.42 4.86 28.98
C THR A 7 -12.27 5.42 27.84
N GLN A 8 -12.07 5.00 26.58
CA GLN A 8 -12.91 5.48 25.47
C GLN A 8 -14.36 4.95 25.55
N ARG A 9 -14.55 3.68 25.95
CA ARG A 9 -15.90 3.09 26.10
C ARG A 9 -16.69 3.63 27.30
N GLN A 10 -16.05 4.29 28.26
CA GLN A 10 -16.73 4.89 29.43
C GLN A 10 -17.46 6.21 29.10
N THR A 11 -17.32 6.75 27.89
CA THR A 11 -17.80 8.11 27.54
C THR A 11 -18.91 8.18 26.48
N ALA A 12 -19.51 7.05 26.10
CA ALA A 12 -20.49 7.03 25.00
C ALA A 12 -21.66 6.07 25.25
N ALA A 13 -22.64 6.55 26.02
CA ALA A 13 -24.04 6.22 25.79
C ALA A 13 -24.80 7.53 25.99
N ASP A 14 -24.76 8.38 24.96
CA ASP A 14 -25.77 9.42 24.85
C ASP A 14 -27.13 8.70 24.69
N PRO A 15 -28.23 9.21 25.27
CA PRO A 15 -29.57 8.74 24.95
C PRO A 15 -29.74 8.76 23.42
N GLY A 16 -29.98 7.60 22.78
CA GLY A 16 -29.88 7.52 21.31
C GLY A 16 -29.85 6.10 20.72
N PRO A 17 -29.29 5.93 19.49
CA PRO A 17 -29.42 4.70 18.71
C PRO A 17 -28.54 3.56 19.25
N LEU A 18 -29.03 2.32 19.10
CA LEU A 18 -28.29 1.09 19.38
C LEU A 18 -26.92 1.10 18.70
N ALA A 19 -25.89 0.70 19.46
CA ALA A 19 -24.51 0.58 18.99
C ALA A 19 -24.08 -0.90 18.91
N PRO A 20 -22.94 -1.22 18.25
CA PRO A 20 -22.47 -2.61 18.11
C PRO A 20 -22.23 -3.31 19.45
N SER A 21 -21.93 -2.54 20.50
CA SER A 21 -21.68 -3.08 21.83
C SER A 21 -22.93 -3.68 22.50
N HIS A 22 -24.13 -3.37 22.03
CA HIS A 22 -25.39 -3.82 22.63
C HIS A 22 -26.48 -4.11 21.59
N SER A 23 -26.05 -4.50 20.38
CA SER A 23 -26.95 -5.04 19.37
C SER A 23 -27.49 -6.42 19.80
N PRO A 24 -28.67 -6.85 19.34
CA PRO A 24 -29.22 -8.16 19.69
C PRO A 24 -28.25 -9.33 19.42
N GLU A 25 -27.47 -9.26 18.33
CA GLU A 25 -26.40 -10.22 18.00
C GLU A 25 -25.34 -10.30 19.11
N ARG A 26 -24.89 -9.13 19.58
CA ARG A 26 -23.90 -9.00 20.64
C ARG A 26 -24.46 -9.47 21.98
N LEU A 27 -25.69 -9.10 22.32
CA LEU A 27 -26.33 -9.47 23.58
C LEU A 27 -26.52 -10.99 23.67
N ARG A 28 -27.01 -11.63 22.60
CA ARG A 28 -27.17 -13.09 22.51
C ARG A 28 -25.83 -13.81 22.66
N ALA A 29 -24.83 -13.41 21.90
CA ALA A 29 -23.52 -14.05 21.96
C ALA A 29 -22.85 -13.86 23.32
N THR A 30 -23.08 -12.71 23.96
CA THR A 30 -22.57 -12.45 25.31
C THR A 30 -23.30 -13.30 26.36
N ALA A 31 -24.62 -13.45 26.28
CA ALA A 31 -25.38 -14.34 27.16
C ALA A 31 -24.88 -15.79 27.08
N HIS A 32 -24.51 -16.28 25.89
CA HIS A 32 -23.90 -17.60 25.71
C HIS A 32 -22.59 -17.76 26.49
N LEU A 33 -21.74 -16.71 26.53
CA LEU A 33 -20.50 -16.71 27.32
C LEU A 33 -20.75 -16.79 28.82
N TYR A 34 -21.92 -16.34 29.30
CA TYR A 34 -22.36 -16.50 30.69
C TYR A 34 -23.12 -17.81 30.95
N GLY A 35 -23.22 -18.69 29.95
CA GLY A 35 -23.90 -19.98 30.08
C GLY A 35 -25.42 -19.93 29.89
N VAL A 36 -25.97 -18.81 29.44
CA VAL A 36 -27.41 -18.57 29.33
C VAL A 36 -27.90 -18.73 27.89
N GLU A 37 -28.90 -19.57 27.70
CA GLU A 37 -29.56 -19.78 26.41
C GLU A 37 -30.68 -18.75 26.20
N THR A 38 -30.68 -18.07 25.04
CA THR A 38 -31.69 -17.06 24.66
C THR A 38 -32.39 -17.44 23.36
N VAL A 39 -33.37 -16.66 22.89
CA VAL A 39 -34.12 -16.98 21.65
C VAL A 39 -33.30 -16.62 20.39
N PRO A 40 -33.22 -17.48 19.37
CA PRO A 40 -32.58 -17.17 18.08
C PRO A 40 -33.11 -15.89 17.45
N LEU A 41 -32.23 -15.09 16.85
CA LEU A 41 -32.57 -13.73 16.42
C LEU A 41 -33.61 -13.69 15.30
N ASP A 42 -33.58 -14.64 14.37
CA ASP A 42 -34.54 -14.73 13.24
C ASP A 42 -35.99 -14.89 13.69
N SER A 43 -36.24 -15.35 14.92
CA SER A 43 -37.58 -15.50 15.48
C SER A 43 -37.81 -14.65 16.74
N ALA A 44 -36.87 -13.78 17.07
CA ALA A 44 -36.90 -13.00 18.30
C ALA A 44 -37.85 -11.79 18.22
N ARG A 45 -38.41 -11.42 19.37
CA ARG A 45 -39.05 -10.13 19.58
C ARG A 45 -38.12 -9.21 20.36
N VAL A 46 -37.70 -8.10 19.77
CA VAL A 46 -36.78 -7.12 20.36
C VAL A 46 -37.55 -5.83 20.68
N LEU A 47 -37.42 -5.35 21.92
CA LEU A 47 -37.98 -4.07 22.37
C LEU A 47 -36.83 -3.11 22.71
N ALA A 48 -36.83 -1.90 22.17
CA ALA A 48 -35.99 -0.80 22.63
C ALA A 48 -36.85 0.30 23.29
N ILE A 49 -36.52 0.68 24.53
CA ILE A 49 -37.22 1.71 25.30
C ILE A 49 -36.36 2.98 25.34
N GLY A 50 -36.97 4.13 25.06
CA GLY A 50 -36.25 5.38 24.82
C GLY A 50 -35.52 5.34 23.47
N CYS A 51 -36.15 4.75 22.46
CA CYS A 51 -35.50 4.47 21.17
C CYS A 51 -35.33 5.70 20.27
N GLY A 52 -35.81 6.88 20.68
CA GLY A 52 -35.82 8.09 19.87
C GLY A 52 -36.63 7.91 18.59
N ASP A 53 -35.99 8.13 17.44
CA ASP A 53 -36.58 7.89 16.11
C ASP A 53 -36.51 6.41 15.68
N GLY A 54 -36.05 5.51 16.55
CA GLY A 54 -35.92 4.10 16.25
C GLY A 54 -34.80 3.76 15.26
N ALA A 55 -33.93 4.70 14.87
CA ALA A 55 -32.87 4.45 13.90
C ALA A 55 -31.94 3.30 14.30
N GLY A 56 -31.73 3.11 15.61
CA GLY A 56 -30.92 2.01 16.15
C GLY A 56 -31.50 0.61 15.91
N LEU A 57 -32.82 0.48 15.73
CA LEU A 57 -33.49 -0.82 15.47
C LEU A 57 -33.44 -1.22 13.99
N LEU A 58 -33.14 -0.28 13.07
CA LEU A 58 -33.12 -0.54 11.64
C LEU A 58 -32.09 -1.60 11.20
N PRO A 59 -30.83 -1.62 11.68
CA PRO A 59 -29.88 -2.65 11.32
C PRO A 59 -30.39 -4.06 11.63
N PHE A 60 -30.94 -4.27 12.84
CA PHE A 60 -31.54 -5.55 13.24
C PHE A 60 -32.77 -5.90 12.40
N ALA A 61 -33.70 -4.96 12.22
CA ALA A 61 -34.94 -5.19 11.47
C ALA A 61 -34.66 -5.61 10.01
N LEU A 62 -33.65 -4.99 9.38
CA LEU A 62 -33.22 -5.31 8.01
C LEU A 62 -32.41 -6.62 7.93
N ALA A 63 -31.61 -6.95 8.94
CA ALA A 63 -30.86 -8.20 8.98
C ALA A 63 -31.76 -9.43 9.22
N HIS A 64 -32.80 -9.27 10.04
CA HIS A 64 -33.68 -10.35 10.49
C HIS A 64 -35.15 -10.06 10.13
N PRO A 65 -35.56 -10.18 8.84
CA PRO A 65 -36.89 -9.79 8.38
C PRO A 65 -38.04 -10.65 8.96
N GLN A 66 -37.72 -11.81 9.56
CA GLN A 66 -38.68 -12.69 10.23
C GLN A 66 -38.83 -12.38 11.73
N ALA A 67 -37.91 -11.60 12.31
CA ALA A 67 -37.98 -11.14 13.69
C ALA A 67 -38.96 -9.97 13.83
N GLN A 68 -39.32 -9.60 15.06
CA GLN A 68 -40.10 -8.39 15.32
C GLN A 68 -39.27 -7.37 16.10
N ALA A 69 -39.12 -6.17 15.56
CA ALA A 69 -38.49 -5.04 16.25
C ALA A 69 -39.58 -4.05 16.71
N VAL A 70 -39.53 -3.69 17.98
CA VAL A 70 -40.49 -2.77 18.60
C VAL A 70 -39.72 -1.64 19.29
N GLY A 71 -40.06 -0.40 18.97
CA GLY A 71 -39.52 0.77 19.65
C GLY A 71 -40.60 1.48 20.46
N LEU A 72 -40.20 2.01 21.61
CA LEU A 72 -41.06 2.79 22.49
C LEU A 72 -40.35 4.09 22.87
N ASP A 73 -40.97 5.23 22.62
CA ASP A 73 -40.44 6.54 22.99
C ASP A 73 -41.55 7.53 23.39
N GLY A 74 -41.24 8.48 24.27
CA GLY A 74 -42.21 9.49 24.71
C GLY A 74 -42.48 10.59 23.68
N SER A 75 -41.61 10.76 22.69
CA SER A 75 -41.72 11.82 21.68
C SER A 75 -42.54 11.38 20.47
N GLU A 76 -43.76 11.93 20.34
CA GLU A 76 -44.61 11.71 19.17
C GLU A 76 -43.92 12.12 17.86
N ALA A 77 -43.14 13.20 17.88
CA ALA A 77 -42.42 13.69 16.71
C ALA A 77 -41.32 12.71 16.25
N LEU A 78 -40.52 12.16 17.18
CA LEU A 78 -39.47 11.19 16.86
C LEU A 78 -40.07 9.87 16.38
N VAL A 79 -41.14 9.38 17.02
CA VAL A 79 -41.84 8.16 16.60
C VAL A 79 -42.44 8.30 15.21
N ALA A 80 -43.05 9.45 14.89
CA ALA A 80 -43.57 9.73 13.54
C ALA A 80 -42.45 9.74 12.49
N GLN A 81 -41.33 10.43 12.78
CA GLN A 81 -40.15 10.47 11.92
C GLN A 81 -39.55 9.06 11.68
N GLY A 82 -39.45 8.28 12.75
CA GLY A 82 -38.95 6.91 12.72
C GLY A 82 -39.82 5.96 11.92
N THR A 83 -41.14 6.07 12.09
CA THR A 83 -42.14 5.25 11.38
C THR A 83 -42.05 5.49 9.87
N GLU A 84 -41.94 6.76 9.47
CA GLU A 84 -41.74 7.14 8.08
C GLU A 84 -40.39 6.65 7.53
N THR A 85 -39.32 6.74 8.34
CA THR A 85 -37.99 6.22 7.97
C THR A 85 -38.01 4.70 7.78
N ALA A 86 -38.62 3.94 8.69
CA ALA A 86 -38.78 2.50 8.58
C ALA A 86 -39.56 2.10 7.32
N ARG A 87 -40.62 2.84 6.99
CA ARG A 87 -41.40 2.66 5.76
C ARG A 87 -40.55 2.90 4.51
N ARG A 88 -39.77 3.98 4.46
CA ARG A 88 -38.88 4.33 3.33
C ARG A 88 -37.76 3.32 3.11
N LEU A 89 -37.30 2.66 4.18
CA LEU A 89 -36.25 1.63 4.13
C LEU A 89 -36.80 0.20 3.97
N GLY A 90 -38.12 0.01 3.97
CA GLY A 90 -38.75 -1.30 3.82
C GLY A 90 -38.64 -2.21 5.05
N ALA A 91 -38.39 -1.65 6.24
CA ALA A 91 -38.33 -2.39 7.51
C ALA A 91 -39.74 -2.70 8.04
N ALA A 92 -40.48 -3.57 7.35
CA ALA A 92 -41.89 -3.87 7.63
C ALA A 92 -42.12 -4.56 8.99
N ASN A 93 -41.07 -5.12 9.59
CA ASN A 93 -41.07 -5.77 10.89
C ASN A 93 -40.67 -4.84 12.05
N LEU A 94 -40.48 -3.54 11.79
CA LEU A 94 -40.24 -2.52 12.81
C LEU A 94 -41.54 -1.74 13.09
N THR A 95 -41.98 -1.74 14.34
CA THR A 95 -43.12 -0.93 14.81
C THR A 95 -42.68 0.00 15.93
N LEU A 96 -43.01 1.29 15.84
CA LEU A 96 -42.72 2.29 16.86
C LEU A 96 -44.01 2.74 17.55
N TYR A 97 -43.97 2.91 18.87
CA TYR A 97 -45.10 3.35 19.69
C TYR A 97 -44.73 4.59 20.51
N VAL A 98 -45.69 5.48 20.68
CA VAL A 98 -45.58 6.62 21.60
C VAL A 98 -46.02 6.19 22.99
N GLY A 99 -45.19 6.41 24.00
CA GLY A 99 -45.54 6.18 25.40
C GLY A 99 -44.35 5.84 26.28
N GLU A 100 -44.63 5.63 27.57
CA GLU A 100 -43.64 5.19 28.56
C GLU A 100 -43.84 3.71 28.90
N ALA A 101 -42.73 3.00 29.17
CA ALA A 101 -42.77 1.56 29.45
C ALA A 101 -43.62 1.22 30.68
N ALA A 102 -43.65 2.12 31.68
CA ALA A 102 -44.42 1.95 32.91
C ALA A 102 -45.94 1.92 32.66
N ASP A 103 -46.43 2.61 31.63
CA ASP A 103 -47.86 2.78 31.37
C ASP A 103 -48.44 1.69 30.46
N ILE A 104 -47.60 1.05 29.66
CA ILE A 104 -48.01 0.06 28.66
C ILE A 104 -48.27 -1.33 29.27
N GLY A 105 -47.60 -1.68 30.37
CA GLY A 105 -47.69 -3.01 30.97
C GLY A 105 -47.37 -4.11 29.95
N THR A 106 -48.18 -5.16 29.87
CA THR A 106 -47.99 -6.29 28.92
C THR A 106 -48.80 -6.17 27.62
N GLN A 107 -49.34 -4.99 27.30
CA GLN A 107 -50.21 -4.79 26.14
C GLN A 107 -49.53 -5.10 24.79
N LEU A 108 -48.22 -4.90 24.70
CA LEU A 108 -47.40 -5.22 23.51
C LEU A 108 -46.90 -6.68 23.49
N GLY A 109 -47.29 -7.48 24.49
CA GLY A 109 -46.83 -8.86 24.71
C GLY A 109 -45.43 -8.93 25.32
N LEU A 110 -44.84 -10.13 25.29
CA LEU A 110 -43.52 -10.41 25.85
C LEU A 110 -42.40 -10.33 24.80
N PHE A 111 -41.20 -9.97 25.24
CA PHE A 111 -40.02 -9.72 24.41
C PHE A 111 -38.83 -10.57 24.86
N ASP A 112 -38.06 -11.04 23.89
CA ASP A 112 -36.88 -11.88 24.12
C ASP A 112 -35.63 -11.04 24.40
N TYR A 113 -35.59 -9.83 23.87
CA TYR A 113 -34.53 -8.86 24.14
C TYR A 113 -35.19 -7.52 24.45
N VAL A 114 -35.03 -7.03 25.67
CA VAL A 114 -35.44 -5.67 26.06
C VAL A 114 -34.18 -4.84 26.20
N ILE A 115 -34.13 -3.67 25.56
CA ILE A 115 -32.93 -2.83 25.49
C ILE A 115 -33.28 -1.43 25.97
N VAL A 116 -32.55 -0.97 26.98
CA VAL A 116 -32.67 0.37 27.56
C VAL A 116 -31.31 1.06 27.48
N THR A 117 -31.21 2.11 26.66
CA THR A 117 -29.95 2.82 26.37
C THR A 117 -30.06 4.29 26.77
N GLY A 118 -29.13 4.77 27.59
CA GLY A 118 -28.96 6.17 27.93
C GLY A 118 -30.14 6.79 28.68
N LEU A 119 -31.09 6.00 29.19
CA LEU A 119 -32.31 6.50 29.84
C LEU A 119 -32.24 6.39 31.36
N TYR A 120 -31.83 5.24 31.89
CA TYR A 120 -31.99 4.90 33.31
C TYR A 120 -31.37 5.92 34.27
N SER A 121 -30.12 6.31 34.04
CA SER A 121 -29.41 7.26 34.91
C SER A 121 -30.01 8.67 34.88
N TYR A 122 -30.88 9.02 33.93
CA TYR A 122 -31.48 10.35 33.83
C TYR A 122 -32.93 10.39 34.37
N LEU A 123 -33.45 9.25 34.81
CA LEU A 123 -34.77 9.15 35.43
C LEU A 123 -34.70 9.40 36.94
N PRO A 124 -35.74 10.02 37.54
CA PRO A 124 -35.85 10.08 38.99
C PRO A 124 -36.06 8.68 39.59
N ALA A 125 -35.64 8.47 40.84
CA ALA A 125 -35.64 7.14 41.47
C ALA A 125 -36.97 6.36 41.40
N PRO A 126 -38.17 6.98 41.58
CA PRO A 126 -39.44 6.26 41.40
C PRO A 126 -39.64 5.76 39.95
N ALA A 127 -39.25 6.55 38.95
CA ALA A 127 -39.34 6.17 37.54
C ALA A 127 -38.30 5.12 37.17
N GLN A 128 -37.09 5.15 37.76
CA GLN A 128 -36.09 4.08 37.63
C GLN A 128 -36.66 2.74 38.11
N GLN A 129 -37.32 2.71 39.27
CA GLN A 129 -37.93 1.48 39.80
C GLN A 129 -39.10 1.00 38.93
N ALA A 130 -39.97 1.92 38.48
CA ALA A 130 -41.09 1.60 37.59
C ALA A 130 -40.60 1.02 36.25
N LEU A 131 -39.52 1.58 35.68
CA LEU A 131 -38.91 1.09 34.45
C LEU A 131 -38.37 -0.34 34.63
N LEU A 132 -37.67 -0.63 35.73
CA LEU A 132 -37.18 -1.98 36.03
C LEU A 132 -38.33 -2.99 36.17
N GLN A 133 -39.41 -2.61 36.87
CA GLN A 133 -40.61 -3.45 37.02
C GLN A 133 -41.31 -3.70 35.68
N ALA A 134 -41.44 -2.67 34.85
CA ALA A 134 -42.00 -2.81 33.51
C ALA A 134 -41.15 -3.75 32.64
N CYS A 135 -39.82 -3.55 32.63
CA CYS A 135 -38.90 -4.43 31.91
C CYS A 135 -39.03 -5.89 32.36
N ALA A 136 -39.10 -6.14 33.67
CA ALA A 136 -39.24 -7.50 34.21
C ALA A 136 -40.55 -8.20 33.79
N GLN A 137 -41.65 -7.43 33.68
CA GLN A 137 -42.95 -7.94 33.20
C GLN A 137 -42.99 -8.17 31.69
N LEU A 138 -42.22 -7.39 30.93
CA LEU A 138 -42.13 -7.48 29.47
C LEU A 138 -41.20 -8.60 28.99
N LEU A 139 -40.32 -9.15 29.85
CA LEU A 139 -39.41 -10.23 29.47
C LEU A 139 -40.14 -11.56 29.25
N SER A 140 -39.84 -12.22 28.12
CA SER A 140 -40.23 -13.59 27.86
C SER A 140 -39.52 -14.56 28.82
N PRO A 141 -39.99 -15.82 28.96
CA PRO A 141 -39.32 -16.81 29.81
C PRO A 141 -37.85 -17.05 29.44
N ARG A 142 -37.46 -16.83 28.18
CA ARG A 142 -36.06 -16.95 27.73
C ARG A 142 -35.38 -15.59 27.50
N GLY A 143 -36.06 -14.50 27.85
CA GLY A 143 -35.62 -13.15 27.52
C GLY A 143 -34.49 -12.63 28.39
N ILE A 144 -33.77 -11.65 27.86
CA ILE A 144 -32.75 -10.87 28.57
C ILE A 144 -33.01 -9.37 28.43
N LEU A 145 -32.64 -8.61 29.46
CA LEU A 145 -32.69 -7.15 29.50
C LEU A 145 -31.27 -6.59 29.43
N TYR A 146 -31.03 -5.70 28.48
CA TYR A 146 -29.89 -4.78 28.50
C TYR A 146 -30.30 -3.46 29.17
N LEU A 147 -29.47 -2.99 30.09
CA LEU A 147 -29.61 -1.71 30.75
C LEU A 147 -28.23 -1.09 30.96
N ASP A 148 -28.00 0.10 30.44
CA ASP A 148 -26.80 0.86 30.75
C ASP A 148 -27.03 2.01 31.73
N CYS A 149 -25.98 2.33 32.48
CA CYS A 149 -26.06 3.29 33.57
C CYS A 149 -24.68 3.79 34.03
N HIS A 150 -24.67 5.01 34.54
CA HIS A 150 -23.54 5.58 35.27
C HIS A 150 -23.47 5.02 36.69
N VAL A 151 -22.28 4.60 37.11
CA VAL A 151 -22.06 3.96 38.41
C VAL A 151 -20.86 4.52 39.17
N TYR A 152 -20.91 4.41 40.49
CA TYR A 152 -19.80 4.75 41.37
C TYR A 152 -18.74 3.65 41.48
N PRO A 153 -17.47 4.04 41.73
CA PRO A 153 -17.01 5.38 42.07
C PRO A 153 -16.71 6.30 40.88
N GLY A 154 -16.55 5.76 39.67
CA GLY A 154 -16.02 6.53 38.53
C GLY A 154 -16.91 7.71 38.13
N ALA A 155 -18.24 7.57 38.24
CA ALA A 155 -19.18 8.64 37.92
C ALA A 155 -19.12 9.86 38.86
N LYS A 156 -18.32 9.83 39.95
CA LYS A 156 -18.15 10.99 40.84
C LYS A 156 -17.51 12.20 40.14
N SER A 157 -16.72 11.99 39.10
CA SER A 157 -16.21 13.12 38.28
C SER A 157 -17.33 13.89 37.59
N LEU A 158 -18.40 13.21 37.16
CA LEU A 158 -19.56 13.85 36.53
C LEU A 158 -20.31 14.75 37.51
N GLU A 159 -20.45 14.34 38.76
CA GLU A 159 -21.06 15.18 39.80
C GLU A 159 -20.26 16.45 40.04
N VAL A 160 -18.94 16.35 40.17
CA VAL A 160 -18.09 17.53 40.41
C VAL A 160 -18.23 18.54 39.27
N VAL A 161 -18.24 18.07 38.02
CA VAL A 161 -18.43 18.94 36.84
C VAL A 161 -19.85 19.50 36.80
N ARG A 162 -20.88 18.67 37.05
CA ARG A 162 -22.28 19.12 37.11
C ARG A 162 -22.48 20.19 38.17
N ASP A 163 -21.98 19.97 39.38
CA ASP A 163 -22.15 20.89 40.50
C ASP A 163 -21.46 22.22 40.21
N ALA A 164 -20.32 22.21 39.50
CA ALA A 164 -19.67 23.42 39.01
C ALA A 164 -20.52 24.16 37.94
N ILE A 165 -21.14 23.43 37.01
CA ILE A 165 -22.08 24.00 36.03
C ILE A 165 -23.28 24.65 36.74
N LEU A 166 -23.89 23.93 37.69
CA LEU A 166 -25.04 24.41 38.45
C LEU A 166 -24.68 25.63 39.32
N LEU A 167 -23.50 25.62 39.94
CA LEU A 167 -22.99 26.75 40.73
C LEU A 167 -22.81 28.00 39.87
N HIS A 168 -22.23 27.87 38.68
CA HIS A 168 -22.04 28.99 37.77
C HIS A 168 -23.37 29.46 37.14
N GLY A 169 -24.28 28.51 36.87
CA GLY A 169 -25.59 28.75 36.25
C GLY A 169 -26.70 29.17 37.20
N HIS A 170 -26.44 29.33 38.50
CA HIS A 170 -27.47 29.57 39.52
C HIS A 170 -28.37 30.79 39.24
N ALA A 171 -27.85 31.82 38.55
CA ALA A 171 -28.56 33.06 38.25
C ALA A 171 -29.20 33.09 36.84
N ALA A 172 -29.07 32.02 36.04
CA ALA A 172 -29.64 31.95 34.70
C ALA A 172 -31.18 31.95 34.77
N GLN A 173 -31.82 32.81 33.96
CA GLN A 173 -33.28 32.97 33.94
C GLN A 173 -33.94 32.15 32.83
N ASN A 174 -33.16 31.62 31.88
CA ASN A 174 -33.63 30.81 30.77
C ASN A 174 -32.59 29.75 30.34
N GLY A 175 -33.00 28.82 29.49
CA GLY A 175 -32.16 27.70 29.04
C GLY A 175 -30.96 28.11 28.17
N ASP A 176 -31.00 29.28 27.52
CA ASP A 176 -29.87 29.79 26.73
C ASP A 176 -28.77 30.35 27.63
N GLU A 177 -29.16 31.13 28.65
CA GLU A 177 -28.26 31.61 29.70
C GLU A 177 -27.63 30.46 30.48
N LEU A 178 -28.40 29.40 30.78
CA LEU A 178 -27.88 28.21 31.46
C LEU A 178 -26.87 27.46 30.57
N ARG A 179 -27.15 27.31 29.27
CA ARG A 179 -26.21 26.68 28.31
C ARG A 179 -24.93 27.49 28.14
N GLN A 180 -25.02 28.81 28.03
CA GLN A 180 -23.86 29.68 27.91
C GLN A 180 -23.01 29.65 29.20
N SER A 181 -23.67 29.67 30.36
CA SER A 181 -23.03 29.53 31.66
C SER A 181 -22.35 28.17 31.83
N ALA A 182 -23.00 27.09 31.40
CA ALA A 182 -22.43 25.75 31.42
C ALA A 182 -21.16 25.65 30.56
N ARG A 183 -21.16 26.21 29.34
CA ARG A 183 -19.96 26.26 28.48
C ARG A 183 -18.81 27.02 29.13
N ALA A 184 -19.11 28.14 29.80
CA ALA A 184 -18.09 28.91 30.54
C ALA A 184 -17.50 28.08 31.69
N ALA A 185 -18.34 27.42 32.49
CA ALA A 185 -17.89 26.55 33.59
C ALA A 185 -17.02 25.39 33.11
N LEU A 186 -17.31 24.82 31.93
CA LEU A 186 -16.53 23.71 31.37
C LEU A 186 -15.08 24.08 31.00
N SER A 187 -14.81 25.35 30.69
CA SER A 187 -13.45 25.83 30.38
C SER A 187 -12.49 25.70 31.57
N LEU A 188 -13.01 25.76 32.80
CA LEU A 188 -12.23 25.53 34.03
C LEU A 188 -11.53 24.18 34.00
N PHE A 189 -12.25 23.13 33.56
CA PHE A 189 -11.75 21.76 33.57
C PHE A 189 -10.82 21.45 32.39
N LYS A 190 -10.95 22.20 31.29
CA LYS A 190 -10.12 22.02 30.09
C LYS A 190 -8.79 22.75 30.21
N ASP A 191 -8.84 24.03 30.60
CA ASP A 191 -7.69 24.94 30.51
C ASP A 191 -7.28 25.54 31.87
N GLY A 192 -8.15 25.45 32.88
CA GLY A 192 -7.99 26.14 34.17
C GLY A 192 -7.54 25.27 35.35
N MET A 193 -7.31 23.98 35.13
CA MET A 193 -6.93 23.05 36.21
C MET A 193 -5.46 23.19 36.61
N ALA A 194 -5.18 23.21 37.92
CA ALA A 194 -3.81 23.20 38.43
C ALA A 194 -3.08 21.90 38.01
N ALA A 195 -1.85 22.02 37.52
CA ALA A 195 -1.06 20.88 37.03
C ALA A 195 -0.84 19.76 38.08
N ALA A 196 -0.91 20.10 39.38
CA ALA A 196 -0.75 19.15 40.47
C ALA A 196 -2.08 18.46 40.89
N ASN A 197 -3.21 18.79 40.29
CA ASN A 197 -4.50 18.18 40.66
C ASN A 197 -4.57 16.73 40.15
N PRO A 198 -4.64 15.72 41.04
CA PRO A 198 -4.64 14.31 40.63
C PRO A 198 -5.90 13.88 39.86
N HIS A 199 -6.96 14.68 39.87
CA HIS A 199 -8.24 14.41 39.18
C HIS A 199 -8.39 15.18 37.86
N ALA A 200 -7.40 15.98 37.45
CA ALA A 200 -7.51 16.85 36.27
C ALA A 200 -7.95 16.08 35.02
N ALA A 201 -7.32 14.95 34.72
CA ALA A 201 -7.65 14.14 33.54
C ALA A 201 -9.09 13.60 33.57
N SER A 202 -9.55 13.07 34.72
CA SER A 202 -10.91 12.53 34.83
C SER A 202 -11.99 13.61 34.79
N LEU A 203 -11.71 14.79 35.34
CA LEU A 203 -12.63 15.93 35.32
C LEU A 203 -12.69 16.59 33.93
N ALA A 204 -11.56 16.67 33.23
CA ALA A 204 -11.53 17.11 31.84
C ALA A 204 -12.35 16.18 30.93
N ALA A 205 -12.21 14.86 31.11
CA ALA A 205 -13.01 13.88 30.36
C ALA A 205 -14.52 14.00 30.65
N ALA A 206 -14.90 14.20 31.91
CA ALA A 206 -16.28 14.48 32.30
C ALA A 206 -16.81 15.80 31.70
N ALA A 207 -15.97 16.84 31.67
CA ALA A 207 -16.31 18.11 31.03
C ALA A 207 -16.53 17.99 29.52
N ASP A 208 -15.74 17.17 28.83
CA ASP A 208 -15.96 16.85 27.41
C ASP A 208 -17.28 16.10 27.17
N GLN A 209 -17.74 15.30 28.13
CA GLN A 209 -19.04 14.63 28.05
C GLN A 209 -20.19 15.65 28.16
N PHE A 210 -20.15 16.53 29.16
CA PHE A 210 -21.16 17.60 29.28
C PHE A 210 -21.15 18.56 28.09
N ALA A 211 -19.97 18.90 27.55
CA ALA A 211 -19.86 19.75 26.36
C ALA A 211 -20.63 19.15 25.18
N ARG A 212 -20.42 17.85 24.90
CA ARG A 212 -21.11 17.12 23.84
C ARG A 212 -22.63 17.07 24.07
N ALA A 213 -23.05 16.77 25.30
CA ALA A 213 -24.47 16.70 25.63
C ALA A 213 -25.19 18.06 25.46
N LEU A 214 -24.51 19.18 25.75
CA LEU A 214 -25.05 20.54 25.58
C LEU A 214 -25.16 20.98 24.10
N ASP A 215 -24.43 20.33 23.19
CA ASP A 215 -24.52 20.56 21.74
C ASP A 215 -25.73 19.81 21.11
N ASN A 216 -26.22 18.75 21.76
CA ASN A 216 -27.37 17.95 21.29
C ASN A 216 -28.70 18.50 21.84
N ALA A 217 -29.45 19.24 21.00
CA ALA A 217 -30.68 19.93 21.40
C ALA A 217 -31.91 19.01 21.67
N SER A 218 -31.81 17.70 21.45
CA SER A 218 -32.93 16.75 21.43
C SER A 218 -32.88 15.65 22.51
N GLY A 219 -31.99 15.76 23.52
CA GLY A 219 -31.74 14.72 24.52
C GLY A 219 -32.30 15.01 25.92
N ALA A 220 -32.15 14.02 26.83
CA ALA A 220 -32.41 14.18 28.26
C ALA A 220 -31.52 15.28 28.86
N ASP A 221 -32.03 16.00 29.88
CA ASP A 221 -31.25 17.03 30.58
C ASP A 221 -29.95 16.41 31.13
N PRO A 222 -28.76 16.81 30.63
CA PRO A 222 -27.50 16.21 31.07
C PRO A 222 -27.26 16.44 32.56
N LEU A 223 -27.85 17.49 33.14
CA LEU A 223 -27.74 17.80 34.57
C LEU A 223 -28.62 16.87 35.43
N ALA A 224 -29.59 16.17 34.85
CA ALA A 224 -30.45 15.21 35.55
C ALA A 224 -29.78 13.85 35.80
N CYS A 225 -28.55 13.62 35.33
CA CYS A 225 -27.82 12.37 35.56
C CYS A 225 -27.69 12.07 37.05
N ASN A 226 -28.19 10.91 37.48
CA ASN A 226 -28.21 10.43 38.87
C ASN A 226 -27.55 9.05 38.95
N PRO A 227 -26.21 8.98 39.06
CA PRO A 227 -25.48 7.73 39.22
C PRO A 227 -25.76 7.05 40.57
N SER A 228 -25.54 5.74 40.64
CA SER A 228 -25.69 4.96 41.88
C SER A 228 -24.52 3.98 42.08
N TYR A 229 -24.40 3.40 43.27
CA TYR A 229 -23.54 2.21 43.41
C TYR A 229 -24.20 1.03 42.68
N PHE A 230 -23.40 0.19 42.04
CA PHE A 230 -23.89 -1.01 41.35
C PHE A 230 -24.70 -1.93 42.27
N VAL A 231 -24.35 -2.03 43.55
CA VAL A 231 -25.14 -2.81 44.52
C VAL A 231 -26.54 -2.24 44.77
N GLU A 232 -26.73 -0.93 44.66
CA GLU A 232 -28.03 -0.27 44.80
C GLU A 232 -28.90 -0.57 43.57
N LEU A 233 -28.32 -0.44 42.37
CA LEU A 233 -28.96 -0.86 41.12
C LEU A 233 -29.36 -2.34 41.16
N ALA A 234 -28.45 -3.22 41.58
CA ALA A 234 -28.74 -4.64 41.67
C ALA A 234 -29.84 -4.96 42.70
N GLY A 235 -29.89 -4.22 43.82
CA GLY A 235 -30.97 -4.31 44.79
C GLY A 235 -32.32 -3.89 44.20
N ALA A 236 -32.36 -2.75 43.50
CA ALA A 236 -33.55 -2.24 42.82
C ALA A 236 -34.06 -3.22 41.74
N ALA A 237 -33.15 -3.78 40.94
CA ALA A 237 -33.45 -4.79 39.94
C ALA A 237 -33.99 -6.09 40.58
N GLY A 238 -33.39 -6.56 41.67
CA GLY A 238 -33.89 -7.72 42.43
C GLY A 238 -35.30 -7.50 42.96
N GLN A 239 -35.61 -6.30 43.47
CA GLN A 239 -36.97 -5.94 43.90
C GLN A 239 -37.99 -5.91 42.74
N ALA A 240 -37.53 -5.69 41.51
CA ALA A 240 -38.34 -5.76 40.30
C ALA A 240 -38.48 -7.20 39.76
N GLY A 241 -37.80 -8.20 40.34
CA GLY A 241 -37.82 -9.59 39.86
C GLY A 241 -36.77 -9.89 38.78
N LEU A 242 -35.65 -9.18 38.79
CA LEU A 242 -34.53 -9.37 37.87
C LEU A 242 -33.27 -9.85 38.60
N ALA A 243 -32.60 -10.84 38.03
CA ALA A 243 -31.28 -11.29 38.45
C ALA A 243 -30.19 -10.81 37.49
N TYR A 244 -29.06 -10.42 38.06
CA TYR A 244 -27.89 -9.95 37.30
C TYR A 244 -27.25 -11.11 36.54
N LEU A 245 -27.15 -10.98 35.21
CA LEU A 245 -26.47 -11.95 34.36
C LEU A 245 -24.97 -11.62 34.26
N GLY A 246 -24.63 -10.35 34.03
CA GLY A 246 -23.26 -9.93 33.78
C GLY A 246 -23.20 -8.62 33.02
N ASP A 247 -22.01 -8.24 32.54
CA ASP A 247 -21.82 -7.08 31.69
C ASP A 247 -21.64 -7.50 30.22
N VAL A 248 -22.10 -6.66 29.26
CA VAL A 248 -21.95 -6.95 27.82
C VAL A 248 -20.49 -6.96 27.36
N GLN A 249 -19.57 -6.48 28.20
CA GLN A 249 -18.14 -6.69 28.05
C GLN A 249 -17.66 -7.75 29.04
N PRO A 250 -17.66 -9.06 28.68
CA PRO A 250 -17.27 -10.15 29.59
C PRO A 250 -15.92 -9.97 30.26
N LEU A 251 -14.95 -9.40 29.53
CA LEU A 251 -13.60 -9.15 30.07
C LEU A 251 -13.61 -8.14 31.23
N SER A 252 -14.60 -7.24 31.28
CA SER A 252 -14.74 -6.26 32.36
C SER A 252 -15.22 -6.88 33.68
N GLU A 253 -15.76 -8.09 33.64
CA GLU A 253 -16.23 -8.86 34.81
C GLU A 253 -15.15 -9.79 35.37
N LEU A 254 -14.00 -9.90 34.67
CA LEU A 254 -12.88 -10.77 35.03
C LEU A 254 -11.75 -9.93 35.66
N PRO A 255 -11.49 -10.07 36.98
CA PRO A 255 -10.42 -9.33 37.65
C PRO A 255 -9.02 -9.54 37.04
N LEU A 256 -8.78 -10.69 36.43
CA LEU A 256 -7.50 -11.02 35.78
C LEU A 256 -7.22 -10.16 34.54
N SER A 257 -8.26 -9.66 33.86
CA SER A 257 -8.13 -8.73 32.72
C SER A 257 -7.47 -7.40 33.12
N PHE A 258 -7.50 -7.05 34.40
CA PHE A 258 -6.90 -5.83 34.97
C PHE A 258 -5.55 -6.11 35.66
N GLY A 259 -4.99 -7.31 35.47
CA GLY A 259 -3.70 -7.72 36.01
C GLY A 259 -3.79 -8.56 37.29
N GLN A 260 -2.72 -9.31 37.55
CA GLN A 260 -2.66 -10.27 38.66
C GLN A 260 -2.86 -9.60 40.02
N GLY A 261 -2.37 -8.37 40.22
CA GLY A 261 -2.55 -7.61 41.45
C GLY A 261 -4.02 -7.31 41.76
N VAL A 262 -4.80 -6.90 40.77
CA VAL A 262 -6.25 -6.69 40.92
C VAL A 262 -6.93 -8.02 41.21
N SER A 263 -6.60 -9.07 40.46
CA SER A 263 -7.20 -10.40 40.63
C SER A 263 -7.02 -11.00 42.02
N LEU A 264 -5.80 -10.94 42.57
CA LEU A 264 -5.49 -11.48 43.89
C LEU A 264 -6.20 -10.71 45.01
N ASN A 265 -6.11 -9.37 45.01
CA ASN A 265 -6.73 -8.54 46.04
C ASN A 265 -8.25 -8.59 45.97
N HIS A 266 -8.82 -8.56 44.76
CA HIS A 266 -10.24 -8.74 44.54
C HIS A 266 -10.73 -10.06 45.13
N SER A 267 -10.04 -11.17 44.85
CA SER A 267 -10.41 -12.49 45.36
C SER A 267 -10.40 -12.57 46.90
N LEU A 268 -9.46 -11.88 47.56
CA LEU A 268 -9.37 -11.83 49.02
C LEU A 268 -10.53 -11.05 49.64
N VAL A 269 -10.82 -9.84 49.13
CA VAL A 269 -11.87 -8.95 49.67
C VAL A 269 -13.28 -9.46 49.33
N ALA A 270 -13.43 -10.11 48.18
CA ALA A 270 -14.69 -10.61 47.65
C ALA A 270 -15.06 -12.02 48.16
N MET A 271 -14.24 -12.63 49.03
CA MET A 271 -14.46 -13.99 49.53
C MET A 271 -15.77 -14.09 50.31
N GLY A 272 -16.64 -15.05 49.92
CA GLY A 272 -17.94 -15.25 50.55
C GLY A 272 -19.01 -14.19 50.22
N GLN A 273 -18.70 -13.18 49.41
CA GLN A 273 -19.63 -12.12 49.06
C GLN A 273 -20.55 -12.50 47.87
N PRO A 274 -21.80 -12.01 47.83
CA PRO A 274 -22.69 -12.16 46.67
C PRO A 274 -22.06 -11.61 45.38
N ALA A 275 -22.41 -12.18 44.22
CA ALA A 275 -21.81 -11.81 42.94
C ALA A 275 -21.81 -10.30 42.66
N THR A 276 -22.91 -9.63 42.97
CA THR A 276 -23.08 -8.18 42.76
C THR A 276 -22.14 -7.34 43.63
N VAL A 277 -21.93 -7.73 44.89
CA VAL A 277 -20.96 -7.09 45.80
C VAL A 277 -19.53 -7.30 45.31
N ARG A 278 -19.21 -8.51 44.82
CA ARG A 278 -17.88 -8.76 44.22
C ARG A 278 -17.63 -7.83 43.04
N GLN A 279 -18.63 -7.61 42.20
CA GLN A 279 -18.48 -6.72 41.05
C GLN A 279 -18.36 -5.24 41.45
N GLN A 280 -19.05 -4.80 42.51
CA GLN A 280 -18.84 -3.46 43.06
C GLN A 280 -17.40 -3.25 43.57
N TYR A 281 -16.76 -4.26 44.18
CA TYR A 281 -15.35 -4.18 44.53
C TYR A 281 -14.44 -4.07 43.31
N LEU A 282 -14.80 -4.71 42.20
CA LEU A 282 -14.06 -4.56 40.94
C LEU A 282 -14.23 -3.14 40.36
N ASP A 283 -15.41 -2.54 40.49
CA ASP A 283 -15.65 -1.14 40.10
C ASP A 283 -14.76 -0.18 40.87
N PHE A 284 -14.57 -0.42 42.18
CA PHE A 284 -13.62 0.37 42.98
C PHE A 284 -12.17 0.20 42.50
N ALA A 285 -11.74 -1.04 42.22
CA ALA A 285 -10.38 -1.32 41.78
C ALA A 285 -10.07 -0.71 40.40
N THR A 286 -11.07 -0.58 39.54
CA THR A 286 -10.92 -0.15 38.14
C THR A 286 -11.37 1.30 37.89
N GLY A 287 -12.00 1.95 38.88
CA GLY A 287 -12.56 3.29 38.72
C GLY A 287 -13.72 3.34 37.73
N ARG A 288 -14.52 2.26 37.64
CA ARG A 288 -15.58 2.14 36.63
C ARG A 288 -16.62 3.24 36.80
N ALA A 289 -16.88 3.99 35.72
CA ALA A 289 -17.85 5.08 35.69
C ALA A 289 -19.18 4.70 35.01
N PHE A 290 -19.19 3.62 34.24
CA PHE A 290 -20.30 3.23 33.37
C PHE A 290 -20.39 1.69 33.27
N ARG A 291 -21.60 1.15 33.34
CA ARG A 291 -21.90 -0.28 33.21
C ARG A 291 -22.92 -0.53 32.10
N GLN A 292 -22.75 -1.66 31.42
CA GLN A 292 -23.63 -2.16 30.36
C GLN A 292 -24.18 -3.51 30.83
N CYS A 293 -25.20 -3.45 31.67
CA CYS A 293 -25.67 -4.60 32.43
C CYS A 293 -26.65 -5.47 31.63
N LEU A 294 -26.46 -6.77 31.73
CA LEU A 294 -27.43 -7.78 31.33
C LEU A 294 -28.17 -8.32 32.55
N TRP A 295 -29.48 -8.49 32.40
CA TRP A 295 -30.37 -9.02 33.41
C TRP A 295 -31.28 -10.09 32.82
N LEU A 296 -31.74 -11.00 33.65
CA LEU A 296 -32.74 -12.01 33.32
C LEU A 296 -33.79 -12.07 34.44
N ARG A 297 -34.87 -12.83 34.24
CA ARG A 297 -35.91 -12.99 35.27
C ARG A 297 -35.32 -13.72 36.49
N GLU A 298 -35.69 -13.30 37.70
CA GLU A 298 -35.16 -13.85 38.96
C GLU A 298 -35.27 -15.38 39.05
N GLU A 299 -36.33 -15.96 38.48
CA GLU A 299 -36.52 -17.41 38.41
C GLU A 299 -35.40 -18.17 37.67
N ARG A 300 -34.62 -17.46 36.84
CA ARG A 300 -33.47 -17.97 36.09
C ARG A 300 -32.13 -17.63 36.72
N ALA A 301 -32.09 -17.04 37.93
CA ALA A 301 -30.85 -16.66 38.61
C ALA A 301 -29.86 -17.84 38.76
N GLY A 302 -30.37 -19.08 38.86
CA GLY A 302 -29.56 -20.30 38.95
C GLY A 302 -28.79 -20.67 37.67
N GLU A 303 -29.13 -20.07 36.52
CA GLU A 303 -28.43 -20.29 35.25
C GLU A 303 -27.14 -19.46 35.16
N VAL A 304 -27.03 -18.38 35.93
CA VAL A 304 -25.94 -17.38 35.81
C VAL A 304 -24.61 -17.98 36.22
N GLN A 305 -23.66 -18.01 35.29
CA GLN A 305 -22.27 -18.39 35.55
C GLN A 305 -21.34 -17.18 35.43
N ARG A 306 -20.07 -17.35 35.83
CA ARG A 306 -19.03 -16.38 35.44
C ARG A 306 -18.79 -16.50 33.93
N PRO A 307 -18.37 -15.42 33.26
CA PRO A 307 -18.11 -15.48 31.83
C PRO A 307 -16.99 -16.49 31.55
N ASP A 308 -17.27 -17.44 30.67
CA ASP A 308 -16.38 -18.52 30.27
C ASP A 308 -15.81 -18.25 28.88
N LEU A 309 -14.56 -17.78 28.83
CA LEU A 309 -13.87 -17.51 27.57
C LEU A 309 -13.56 -18.78 26.76
N ALA A 310 -13.68 -19.98 27.34
CA ALA A 310 -13.58 -21.20 26.55
C ALA A 310 -14.69 -21.24 25.51
N ARG A 311 -15.90 -20.74 25.80
CA ARG A 311 -17.07 -20.69 24.91
C ARG A 311 -16.91 -19.79 23.67
N LEU A 312 -15.80 -19.06 23.55
CA LEU A 312 -15.44 -18.38 22.29
C LEU A 312 -15.35 -19.36 21.11
N HIS A 313 -15.13 -20.67 21.35
CA HIS A 313 -15.11 -21.70 20.31
C HIS A 313 -16.45 -21.91 19.59
N ASP A 314 -17.56 -21.56 20.23
CA ASP A 314 -18.90 -21.67 19.66
C ASP A 314 -19.27 -20.44 18.81
N LEU A 315 -18.49 -19.37 18.91
CA LEU A 315 -18.81 -18.09 18.31
C LEU A 315 -18.22 -17.93 16.90
N ARG A 316 -18.74 -16.91 16.24
CA ARG A 316 -18.27 -16.41 14.94
C ARG A 316 -17.76 -14.99 15.10
N PHE A 317 -16.81 -14.60 14.26
CA PHE A 317 -16.09 -13.34 14.37
C PHE A 317 -16.03 -12.61 13.03
N ALA A 318 -16.19 -11.29 13.04
CA ALA A 318 -16.04 -10.43 11.87
C ALA A 318 -15.19 -9.21 12.20
N ALA A 319 -14.27 -8.84 11.31
CA ALA A 319 -13.48 -7.62 11.43
C ALA A 319 -13.12 -7.10 10.04
N GLY A 320 -13.29 -5.80 9.81
CA GLY A 320 -12.95 -5.13 8.56
C GLY A 320 -11.73 -4.20 8.60
N PRO A 321 -10.59 -4.55 9.23
CA PRO A 321 -9.41 -3.70 9.20
C PRO A 321 -8.72 -3.76 7.84
N ILE A 322 -8.13 -2.64 7.43
CA ILE A 322 -7.26 -2.55 6.26
C ILE A 322 -5.82 -2.49 6.75
N ARG A 323 -4.95 -3.32 6.16
CA ARG A 323 -3.52 -3.30 6.44
C ARG A 323 -2.86 -2.13 5.72
N LEU A 324 -2.22 -1.24 6.47
CA LEU A 324 -1.49 -0.09 5.94
C LEU A 324 -0.12 -0.52 5.40
N ALA A 325 0.43 0.29 4.48
CA ALA A 325 1.83 0.17 4.10
C ALA A 325 2.72 0.54 5.29
N ALA A 326 3.87 -0.12 5.45
CA ALA A 326 4.83 0.25 6.47
C ALA A 326 5.29 1.70 6.21
N ASN A 327 5.18 2.58 7.21
CA ASN A 327 5.55 4.00 7.10
C ASN A 327 6.98 4.28 7.60
N GLY A 328 7.72 3.23 8.00
CA GLY A 328 9.08 3.31 8.54
C GLY A 328 9.20 3.85 9.97
N GLN A 329 8.09 4.23 10.60
CA GLN A 329 8.04 4.68 12.00
C GLN A 329 7.63 3.54 12.94
N GLU A 330 6.73 2.67 12.48
CA GLU A 330 6.25 1.50 13.22
C GLU A 330 6.83 0.23 12.61
N GLU A 331 7.63 -0.50 13.40
CA GLU A 331 7.99 -1.87 13.08
C GLU A 331 6.72 -2.74 13.27
N GLY A 332 6.37 -3.61 12.32
CA GLY A 332 5.21 -4.53 12.41
C GLY A 332 4.07 -4.28 11.41
N ALA A 333 3.07 -5.16 11.42
CA ALA A 333 1.87 -5.04 10.60
C ALA A 333 0.86 -4.09 11.25
N THR A 334 0.51 -3.02 10.52
CA THR A 334 -0.42 -1.99 11.00
C THR A 334 -1.76 -2.12 10.30
N TYR A 335 -2.82 -2.15 11.10
CA TYR A 335 -4.20 -2.34 10.67
C TYR A 335 -5.05 -1.17 11.14
N VAL A 336 -5.96 -0.69 10.29
CA VAL A 336 -6.92 0.36 10.66
C VAL A 336 -8.32 0.02 10.12
N ASN A 337 -9.34 0.05 10.97
CA ASN A 337 -10.73 -0.12 10.53
C ASN A 337 -11.35 1.21 10.06
N HIS A 338 -12.57 1.19 9.52
CA HIS A 338 -13.22 2.41 9.02
C HIS A 338 -13.64 3.39 10.13
N LEU A 339 -13.62 2.95 11.40
CA LEU A 339 -13.84 3.80 12.58
C LEU A 339 -12.54 4.47 13.07
N GLY A 340 -11.41 4.27 12.39
CA GLY A 340 -10.10 4.82 12.75
C GLY A 340 -9.38 4.10 13.88
N ARG A 341 -9.89 2.93 14.32
CA ARG A 341 -9.23 2.11 15.35
C ARG A 341 -8.11 1.31 14.73
N ALA A 342 -6.96 1.27 15.41
CA ALA A 342 -5.74 0.68 14.89
C ALA A 342 -5.21 -0.49 15.74
N LEU A 343 -4.52 -1.42 15.08
CA LEU A 343 -3.70 -2.46 15.70
C LEU A 343 -2.34 -2.50 15.02
N VAL A 344 -1.28 -2.45 15.82
CA VAL A 344 0.09 -2.71 15.38
C VAL A 344 0.54 -4.01 16.03
N THR A 345 0.99 -4.97 15.23
CA THR A 345 1.45 -6.26 15.75
C THR A 345 2.65 -6.80 14.96
N HIS A 346 3.58 -7.43 15.68
CA HIS A 346 4.71 -8.18 15.11
C HIS A 346 4.47 -9.69 15.12
N ASP A 347 3.37 -10.13 15.75
CA ASP A 347 3.06 -11.54 15.90
C ASP A 347 2.47 -12.10 14.58
N PRO A 348 3.18 -12.98 13.85
CA PRO A 348 2.71 -13.53 12.58
C PRO A 348 1.40 -14.33 12.74
N ASP A 349 1.15 -14.88 13.93
CA ASP A 349 -0.09 -15.58 14.21
C ASP A 349 -1.29 -14.61 14.28
N THR A 350 -1.09 -13.47 14.96
CA THR A 350 -2.08 -12.40 15.01
C THR A 350 -2.36 -11.83 13.62
N VAL A 351 -1.32 -11.59 12.82
CA VAL A 351 -1.45 -11.17 11.40
C VAL A 351 -2.31 -12.16 10.63
N THR A 352 -2.09 -13.46 10.82
CA THR A 352 -2.85 -14.51 10.14
C THR A 352 -4.34 -14.45 10.45
N VAL A 353 -4.72 -14.29 11.73
CA VAL A 353 -6.13 -14.18 12.13
C VAL A 353 -6.76 -12.91 11.58
N VAL A 354 -6.08 -11.77 11.74
CA VAL A 354 -6.61 -10.45 11.32
C VAL A 354 -6.76 -10.37 9.81
N ASP A 355 -5.76 -10.82 9.04
CA ASP A 355 -5.86 -10.89 7.58
C ASP A 355 -7.04 -11.82 7.18
N THR A 356 -7.20 -12.98 7.83
CA THR A 356 -8.31 -13.90 7.52
C THR A 356 -9.70 -13.27 7.74
N LEU A 357 -9.88 -12.54 8.84
CA LEU A 357 -11.12 -11.80 9.11
C LEU A 357 -11.34 -10.67 8.10
N ALA A 358 -10.30 -9.89 7.80
CA ALA A 358 -10.36 -8.78 6.84
C ALA A 358 -10.75 -9.25 5.42
N HIS A 359 -10.31 -10.44 5.01
CA HIS A 359 -10.73 -11.03 3.74
C HIS A 359 -12.24 -11.29 3.72
N ALA A 360 -12.77 -11.90 4.78
CA ALA A 360 -14.18 -12.30 4.87
C ALA A 360 -15.16 -11.15 5.14
N TRP A 361 -14.68 -9.99 5.58
CA TRP A 361 -15.49 -8.81 5.85
C TRP A 361 -16.45 -8.46 4.70
N PRO A 362 -17.75 -8.21 4.97
CA PRO A 362 -18.37 -8.03 6.30
C PRO A 362 -18.95 -9.29 6.97
N ARG A 363 -18.69 -10.47 6.41
CA ARG A 363 -19.20 -11.72 6.96
C ARG A 363 -18.41 -12.17 8.18
N SER A 364 -19.08 -12.90 9.06
CA SER A 364 -18.49 -13.60 10.18
C SER A 364 -17.94 -14.98 9.78
N LEU A 365 -16.82 -15.35 10.38
CA LEU A 365 -16.21 -16.68 10.28
C LEU A 365 -16.34 -17.43 11.61
N PRO A 366 -16.69 -18.73 11.60
CA PRO A 366 -16.70 -19.52 12.83
C PRO A 366 -15.28 -19.70 13.36
N TYR A 367 -15.16 -19.85 14.68
CA TYR A 367 -13.88 -20.16 15.35
C TYR A 367 -13.14 -21.33 14.68
N SER A 368 -13.85 -22.38 14.30
CA SER A 368 -13.29 -23.57 13.65
C SER A 368 -12.59 -23.27 12.32
N THR A 369 -13.08 -22.29 11.55
CA THR A 369 -12.41 -21.84 10.32
C THR A 369 -11.13 -21.07 10.63
N LEU A 370 -11.17 -20.15 11.60
CA LEU A 370 -9.97 -19.41 12.03
C LEU A 370 -8.88 -20.35 12.56
N LEU A 371 -9.29 -21.35 13.36
CA LEU A 371 -8.41 -22.39 13.88
C LEU A 371 -7.80 -23.21 12.74
N ALA A 372 -8.61 -23.68 11.77
CA ALA A 372 -8.13 -24.45 10.63
C ALA A 372 -7.12 -23.67 9.77
N VAL A 373 -7.34 -22.36 9.58
CA VAL A 373 -6.40 -21.50 8.86
C VAL A 373 -5.08 -21.35 9.61
N LEU A 374 -5.11 -21.12 10.93
CA LEU A 374 -3.91 -21.06 11.77
C LEU A 374 -3.13 -22.38 11.73
N LEU A 375 -3.82 -23.52 11.86
CA LEU A 375 -3.20 -24.84 11.81
C LEU A 375 -2.47 -25.07 10.48
N TYR A 376 -3.11 -24.71 9.38
CA TYR A 376 -2.52 -24.89 8.07
C TYR A 376 -1.32 -23.98 7.83
N ARG A 377 -1.50 -22.67 8.05
CA ARG A 377 -0.49 -21.68 7.67
C ARG A 377 0.73 -21.74 8.56
N ASN A 378 0.53 -21.94 9.86
CA ASN A 378 1.61 -21.82 10.83
C ASN A 378 2.16 -23.20 11.22
N GLN A 379 1.55 -24.30 10.74
CA GLN A 379 2.02 -25.69 10.93
C GLN A 379 2.24 -26.04 12.41
N ILE A 380 1.38 -25.49 13.24
CA ILE A 380 1.36 -25.70 14.69
C ILE A 380 0.35 -26.80 15.05
N ASP A 381 0.51 -27.40 16.22
CA ASP A 381 -0.47 -28.36 16.73
C ASP A 381 -1.77 -27.67 17.18
N ASN A 382 -2.82 -28.47 17.35
CA ASN A 382 -4.16 -28.00 17.70
C ASN A 382 -4.22 -27.22 19.02
N ASP A 383 -3.47 -27.68 20.03
CA ASP A 383 -3.50 -27.07 21.36
C ASP A 383 -2.78 -25.72 21.37
N ALA A 384 -1.66 -25.63 20.65
CA ALA A 384 -0.94 -24.38 20.43
C ALA A 384 -1.81 -23.39 19.64
N ALA A 385 -2.43 -23.82 18.53
CA ALA A 385 -3.29 -22.98 17.70
C ALA A 385 -4.49 -22.44 18.48
N ALA A 386 -5.13 -23.27 19.30
CA ALA A 386 -6.27 -22.86 20.11
C ALA A 386 -5.86 -21.78 21.14
N LYS A 387 -4.72 -21.94 21.83
CA LYS A 387 -4.21 -20.93 22.78
C LYS A 387 -3.89 -19.60 22.11
N ILE A 388 -3.25 -19.67 20.95
CA ILE A 388 -2.91 -18.50 20.13
C ILE A 388 -4.19 -17.79 19.68
N LEU A 389 -5.14 -18.53 19.10
CA LEU A 389 -6.40 -17.96 18.63
C LEU A 389 -7.18 -17.31 19.78
N GLN A 390 -7.26 -17.96 20.93
CA GLN A 390 -7.90 -17.41 22.13
C GLN A 390 -7.25 -16.09 22.57
N ARG A 391 -5.91 -16.04 22.66
CA ARG A 391 -5.15 -14.82 23.01
C ARG A 391 -5.38 -13.71 21.99
N THR A 392 -5.36 -14.03 20.71
CA THR A 392 -5.57 -13.07 19.62
C THR A 392 -6.97 -12.49 19.65
N LEU A 393 -7.99 -13.33 19.77
CA LEU A 393 -9.39 -12.89 19.88
C LEU A 393 -9.59 -12.03 21.13
N GLN A 394 -9.02 -12.41 22.28
CA GLN A 394 -9.05 -11.58 23.48
C GLN A 394 -8.43 -10.20 23.23
N THR A 395 -7.27 -10.14 22.58
CA THR A 395 -6.61 -8.87 22.23
C THR A 395 -7.53 -8.01 21.33
N LEU A 396 -8.12 -8.60 20.30
CA LEU A 396 -9.05 -7.88 19.41
C LEU A 396 -10.29 -7.37 20.14
N LEU A 397 -10.80 -8.12 21.12
CA LEU A 397 -11.93 -7.73 21.97
C LEU A 397 -11.58 -6.57 22.90
N GLU A 398 -10.38 -6.61 23.50
CA GLU A 398 -9.84 -5.54 24.35
C GLU A 398 -9.69 -4.23 23.58
N HIS A 399 -9.29 -4.30 22.30
CA HIS A 399 -9.09 -3.14 21.42
C HIS A 399 -10.34 -2.72 20.62
N ASP A 400 -11.46 -3.41 20.78
CA ASP A 400 -12.71 -3.14 20.05
C ASP A 400 -12.57 -3.21 18.52
N LEU A 401 -11.84 -4.22 18.06
CA LEU A 401 -11.52 -4.43 16.64
C LEU A 401 -12.30 -5.58 15.99
N VAL A 402 -13.09 -6.30 16.76
CA VAL A 402 -13.80 -7.51 16.30
C VAL A 402 -15.24 -7.55 16.78
N HIS A 403 -16.13 -7.86 15.85
CA HIS A 403 -17.52 -8.23 16.11
C HIS A 403 -17.60 -9.72 16.39
N TYR A 404 -18.51 -10.15 17.26
CA TYR A 404 -18.81 -11.56 17.46
C TYR A 404 -20.30 -11.82 17.60
N CYS A 405 -20.73 -12.98 17.11
CA CYS A 405 -22.11 -13.45 17.14
C CYS A 405 -22.15 -14.97 17.37
N LEU A 406 -23.28 -15.47 17.85
CA LEU A 406 -23.51 -16.91 18.06
C LEU A 406 -24.05 -17.57 16.79
N ASP A 407 -25.07 -16.97 16.20
CA ASP A 407 -25.67 -17.42 14.93
C ASP A 407 -24.89 -16.83 13.73
N PRO A 408 -25.16 -17.26 12.48
CA PRO A 408 -24.65 -16.57 11.30
C PRO A 408 -24.85 -15.06 11.39
N GLY A 409 -23.79 -14.30 11.07
CA GLY A 409 -23.81 -12.84 11.17
C GLY A 409 -24.82 -12.19 10.20
N PRO A 410 -25.13 -10.89 10.38
CA PRO A 410 -26.22 -10.22 9.65
C PRO A 410 -25.99 -10.07 8.13
N TYR A 411 -24.81 -10.42 7.65
CA TYR A 411 -24.45 -10.44 6.22
C TYR A 411 -24.51 -11.83 5.59
N GLU A 412 -24.90 -12.86 6.36
CA GLU A 412 -25.02 -14.24 5.91
C GLU A 412 -26.49 -14.57 5.60
N THR A 413 -26.91 -14.37 4.36
CA THR A 413 -28.24 -14.80 3.87
C THR A 413 -28.11 -16.12 3.09
N GLU A 414 -28.85 -17.16 3.48
CA GLU A 414 -28.88 -18.42 2.72
C GLU A 414 -29.47 -18.21 1.32
N GLY A 415 -28.86 -18.82 0.29
CA GLY A 415 -29.45 -18.96 -1.05
C GLY A 415 -29.37 -17.75 -1.99
N ASP A 416 -28.73 -16.64 -1.60
CA ASP A 416 -28.64 -15.44 -2.44
C ASP A 416 -27.31 -15.38 -3.23
N ASP A 417 -27.43 -15.55 -4.55
CA ASP A 417 -26.34 -15.42 -5.53
C ASP A 417 -26.14 -13.97 -6.03
N SER A 418 -26.87 -12.99 -5.47
CA SER A 418 -26.80 -11.58 -5.86
C SER A 418 -26.24 -10.66 -4.77
N LEU A 419 -25.73 -9.50 -5.18
CA LEU A 419 -25.27 -8.45 -4.26
C LEU A 419 -26.43 -7.46 -4.06
N ARG A 420 -26.88 -7.26 -2.82
CA ARG A 420 -27.95 -6.33 -2.46
C ARG A 420 -27.40 -5.18 -1.62
N LEU A 421 -27.55 -3.95 -2.10
CA LEU A 421 -27.17 -2.76 -1.33
C LEU A 421 -28.12 -2.56 -0.14
N LEU A 422 -27.62 -1.93 0.93
CA LEU A 422 -28.49 -1.49 2.01
C LEU A 422 -29.50 -0.44 1.49
N PRO A 423 -30.77 -0.48 1.93
CA PRO A 423 -31.85 0.31 1.30
C PRO A 423 -31.61 1.82 1.24
N PHE A 424 -30.94 2.40 2.24
CA PHE A 424 -30.68 3.85 2.25
C PHE A 424 -29.74 4.32 1.12
N LEU A 425 -29.01 3.41 0.46
CA LEU A 425 -28.19 3.73 -0.72
C LEU A 425 -28.99 3.76 -2.02
N SER A 426 -30.15 3.10 -2.06
CA SER A 426 -31.00 2.99 -3.25
C SER A 426 -32.27 3.83 -3.17
N THR A 427 -32.68 4.24 -1.97
CA THR A 427 -33.82 5.15 -1.76
C THR A 427 -33.41 6.58 -2.07
N ALA A 428 -33.96 7.15 -3.16
CA ALA A 428 -33.79 8.56 -3.48
C ALA A 428 -34.50 9.42 -2.41
N ALA A 429 -33.80 10.40 -1.83
CA ALA A 429 -34.43 11.44 -1.03
C ALA A 429 -35.02 12.50 -1.97
N ALA A 430 -36.28 12.88 -1.79
CA ALA A 430 -36.79 14.12 -2.38
C ALA A 430 -36.14 15.33 -1.68
N ASP A 431 -36.01 16.47 -2.38
CA ASP A 431 -35.30 17.67 -1.87
C ASP A 431 -35.87 18.20 -0.53
N ASP A 432 -37.13 17.88 -0.21
CA ASP A 432 -37.82 18.30 1.02
C ASP A 432 -37.88 17.22 2.12
N GLU A 433 -37.27 16.05 1.91
CA GLU A 433 -37.31 14.93 2.88
C GLU A 433 -36.09 14.90 3.83
N PRO A 434 -36.27 14.53 5.11
CA PRO A 434 -35.16 14.36 6.04
C PRO A 434 -34.22 13.24 5.58
N ALA A 435 -32.93 13.44 5.83
CA ALA A 435 -31.87 12.50 5.48
C ALA A 435 -32.06 11.16 6.21
N LEU A 436 -31.89 10.05 5.47
CA LEU A 436 -31.97 8.71 6.03
C LEU A 436 -30.75 8.40 6.93
N PRO A 437 -30.94 7.68 8.05
CA PRO A 437 -29.84 7.25 8.89
C PRO A 437 -28.90 6.31 8.11
N ARG A 438 -27.60 6.43 8.37
CA ARG A 438 -26.56 5.66 7.67
C ARG A 438 -25.81 4.77 8.63
N PHE A 439 -25.92 3.47 8.36
CA PHE A 439 -25.40 2.44 9.22
C PHE A 439 -24.99 1.23 8.41
N ASN A 440 -24.29 0.31 9.04
CA ASN A 440 -24.14 -1.06 8.55
C ASN A 440 -24.93 -2.03 9.46
N LEU A 441 -25.07 -3.29 9.05
CA LEU A 441 -25.85 -4.28 9.80
C LEU A 441 -25.14 -4.78 11.07
N TRP A 442 -23.86 -4.43 11.27
CA TRP A 442 -23.16 -4.57 12.55
C TRP A 442 -23.46 -3.41 13.52
N HIS A 443 -24.46 -2.57 13.21
CA HIS A 443 -24.88 -1.40 13.99
C HIS A 443 -23.82 -0.28 14.08
N GLU A 444 -22.84 -0.25 13.15
CA GLU A 444 -21.86 0.83 13.08
C GLU A 444 -22.43 2.01 12.27
N THR A 445 -22.28 3.23 12.77
CA THR A 445 -22.61 4.45 12.03
C THR A 445 -21.64 4.64 10.85
N VAL A 446 -22.18 4.99 9.69
CA VAL A 446 -21.39 5.14 8.45
C VAL A 446 -21.37 6.58 7.97
N ASN A 447 -20.18 7.18 7.95
CA ASN A 447 -19.94 8.56 7.49
C ASN A 447 -19.64 8.66 5.99
N TYR A 448 -20.27 7.82 5.16
CA TYR A 448 -20.07 7.83 3.72
C TYR A 448 -21.24 8.54 3.03
N VAL A 449 -20.93 9.66 2.35
CA VAL A 449 -21.85 10.40 1.49
C VAL A 449 -21.39 10.20 0.04
N PRO A 450 -22.11 9.43 -0.79
CA PRO A 450 -21.70 9.24 -2.17
C PRO A 450 -21.83 10.56 -2.95
N PRO A 451 -20.76 11.03 -3.62
CA PRO A 451 -20.87 12.09 -4.62
C PRO A 451 -21.80 11.68 -5.77
N ALA A 452 -22.27 12.66 -6.55
CA ALA A 452 -23.23 12.43 -7.64
C ALA A 452 -22.78 11.34 -8.65
N GLN A 453 -21.49 11.27 -8.96
CA GLN A 453 -20.91 10.26 -9.86
C GLN A 453 -21.05 8.85 -9.30
N GLN A 454 -20.80 8.67 -7.99
CA GLN A 454 -20.93 7.38 -7.31
C GLN A 454 -22.40 6.99 -7.10
N ALA A 455 -23.31 7.96 -6.95
CA ALA A 455 -24.74 7.71 -6.84
C ALA A 455 -25.31 6.98 -8.06
N ALA A 456 -24.87 7.32 -9.28
CA ALA A 456 -25.28 6.62 -10.50
C ALA A 456 -24.82 5.15 -10.51
N ILE A 457 -23.59 4.89 -10.02
CA ILE A 457 -23.02 3.53 -9.90
C ILE A 457 -23.83 2.71 -8.89
N LEU A 458 -24.16 3.30 -7.74
CA LEU A 458 -24.99 2.67 -6.72
C LEU A 458 -26.41 2.38 -7.24
N ALA A 459 -27.01 3.30 -8.01
CA ALA A 459 -28.30 3.08 -8.64
C ALA A 459 -28.29 1.91 -9.64
N ASN A 460 -27.21 1.74 -10.40
CA ASN A 460 -27.02 0.57 -11.27
C ASN A 460 -27.00 -0.73 -10.48
N LEU A 461 -26.22 -0.77 -9.39
CA LEU A 461 -26.13 -1.94 -8.50
C LEU A 461 -27.49 -2.27 -7.88
N ALA A 462 -28.21 -1.26 -7.40
CA ALA A 462 -29.55 -1.43 -6.84
C ALA A 462 -30.56 -1.98 -7.86
N ALA A 463 -30.42 -1.61 -9.13
CA ALA A 463 -31.23 -2.13 -10.24
C ALA A 463 -30.77 -3.51 -10.77
N GLY A 464 -29.74 -4.13 -10.16
CA GLY A 464 -29.15 -5.38 -10.62
C GLY A 464 -28.39 -5.28 -11.95
N ARG A 465 -28.09 -4.04 -12.40
CA ARG A 465 -27.28 -3.76 -13.60
C ARG A 465 -25.80 -3.76 -13.25
N LEU A 466 -24.96 -3.81 -14.29
CA LEU A 466 -23.52 -3.64 -14.09
C LEU A 466 -23.22 -2.23 -13.57
N PRO A 467 -22.32 -2.08 -12.59
CA PRO A 467 -21.94 -0.76 -12.08
C PRO A 467 -21.33 0.14 -13.15
N SER A 468 -20.73 -0.44 -14.20
CA SER A 468 -20.20 0.26 -15.38
C SER A 468 -21.26 0.64 -16.43
N ALA A 469 -22.53 0.29 -16.25
CA ALA A 469 -23.57 0.58 -17.23
C ALA A 469 -23.87 2.08 -17.32
N ALA A 470 -24.10 2.57 -18.54
CA ALA A 470 -24.59 3.93 -18.77
C ALA A 470 -26.01 4.12 -18.20
N ALA A 471 -26.28 5.31 -17.66
CA ALA A 471 -27.59 5.69 -17.15
C ALA A 471 -28.33 6.55 -18.19
N GLY A 472 -29.16 5.93 -19.04
CA GLY A 472 -29.87 6.63 -20.12
C GLY A 472 -28.89 7.15 -21.18
N ASP A 473 -28.98 8.44 -21.50
CA ASP A 473 -28.08 9.12 -22.46
C ASP A 473 -26.75 9.60 -21.83
N ALA A 474 -26.54 9.40 -20.52
CA ALA A 474 -25.31 9.78 -19.84
C ALA A 474 -24.15 8.84 -20.23
N PRO A 475 -22.89 9.34 -20.30
CA PRO A 475 -21.74 8.48 -20.56
C PRO A 475 -21.58 7.41 -19.45
N PRO A 476 -20.97 6.25 -19.77
CA PRO A 476 -20.68 5.23 -18.77
C PRO A 476 -19.74 5.78 -17.69
N PRO A 477 -19.86 5.31 -16.43
CA PRO A 477 -18.97 5.73 -15.35
C PRO A 477 -17.50 5.44 -15.63
N LEU A 478 -16.59 6.24 -15.06
CA LEU A 478 -15.17 5.99 -15.18
C LEU A 478 -14.78 4.73 -14.37
N PRO A 479 -13.84 3.91 -14.87
CA PRO A 479 -13.38 2.71 -14.17
C PRO A 479 -12.88 2.96 -12.74
N ALA A 480 -12.20 4.09 -12.53
CA ALA A 480 -11.69 4.49 -11.23
C ALA A 480 -12.81 4.72 -10.22
N ASP A 481 -13.87 5.43 -10.63
CA ASP A 481 -15.05 5.71 -9.79
C ASP A 481 -15.78 4.42 -9.42
N VAL A 482 -15.88 3.46 -10.36
CA VAL A 482 -16.47 2.14 -10.09
C VAL A 482 -15.65 1.36 -9.07
N ALA A 483 -14.33 1.32 -9.22
CA ALA A 483 -13.45 0.62 -8.28
C ALA A 483 -13.47 1.26 -6.89
N GLU A 484 -13.43 2.59 -6.81
CA GLU A 484 -13.54 3.31 -5.54
C GLU A 484 -14.90 3.05 -4.88
N THR A 485 -16.00 3.17 -5.63
CA THR A 485 -17.36 2.94 -5.09
C THR A 485 -17.49 1.53 -4.53
N LEU A 486 -17.08 0.50 -5.28
CA LEU A 486 -17.15 -0.89 -4.81
C LEU A 486 -16.24 -1.14 -3.60
N SER A 487 -15.04 -0.53 -3.57
CA SER A 487 -14.13 -0.59 -2.43
C SER A 487 -14.76 0.01 -1.17
N LEU A 488 -15.42 1.17 -1.28
CA LEU A 488 -16.12 1.82 -0.18
C LEU A 488 -17.35 1.01 0.28
N VAL A 489 -18.12 0.45 -0.65
CA VAL A 489 -19.24 -0.46 -0.32
C VAL A 489 -18.75 -1.67 0.49
N LYS A 490 -17.63 -2.29 0.10
CA LYS A 490 -17.04 -3.39 0.87
C LYS A 490 -16.49 -2.91 2.23
N ARG A 491 -15.70 -1.82 2.24
CA ARG A 491 -15.06 -1.27 3.45
C ARG A 491 -16.06 -0.92 4.54
N TYR A 492 -17.14 -0.23 4.18
CA TYR A 492 -18.19 0.19 5.11
C TYR A 492 -19.31 -0.86 5.29
N ALA A 493 -19.18 -2.04 4.70
CA ALA A 493 -20.17 -3.11 4.80
C ALA A 493 -21.58 -2.70 4.31
N LEU A 494 -21.68 -2.05 3.15
CA LEU A 494 -22.93 -1.46 2.66
C LEU A 494 -23.72 -2.35 1.70
N ALA A 495 -23.36 -3.63 1.63
CA ALA A 495 -24.05 -4.61 0.81
C ALA A 495 -24.04 -6.00 1.45
N GLN A 496 -25.17 -6.69 1.33
CA GLN A 496 -25.29 -8.12 1.60
C GLN A 496 -25.00 -8.91 0.33
N GLY A 497 -24.33 -10.05 0.47
CA GLY A 497 -24.03 -10.95 -0.65
C GLY A 497 -22.93 -11.94 -0.32
N SER A 498 -22.97 -13.11 -0.96
CA SER A 498 -21.93 -14.12 -0.81
C SER A 498 -20.61 -13.71 -1.47
N ALA A 499 -19.50 -14.35 -1.12
CA ALA A 499 -18.22 -14.16 -1.81
C ALA A 499 -18.35 -14.50 -3.31
N LYS A 500 -19.24 -15.43 -3.67
CA LYS A 500 -19.56 -15.80 -5.05
C LYS A 500 -20.30 -14.67 -5.75
N ALA A 501 -21.29 -14.06 -5.11
CA ALA A 501 -22.01 -12.90 -5.67
C ALA A 501 -21.05 -11.74 -5.98
N TRP A 502 -20.13 -11.44 -5.06
CA TRP A 502 -19.05 -10.47 -5.29
C TRP A 502 -18.16 -10.87 -6.47
N ALA A 503 -17.69 -12.12 -6.52
CA ALA A 503 -16.86 -12.62 -7.59
C ALA A 503 -17.56 -12.54 -8.95
N ASP A 504 -18.83 -12.94 -9.05
CA ASP A 504 -19.62 -12.90 -10.29
C ASP A 504 -19.93 -11.46 -10.75
N LEU A 505 -20.20 -10.53 -9.83
CA LEU A 505 -20.37 -9.12 -10.16
C LEU A 505 -19.07 -8.54 -10.74
N LEU A 506 -17.94 -8.74 -10.04
CA LEU A 506 -16.64 -8.20 -10.43
C LEU A 506 -16.18 -8.81 -11.76
N ARG A 507 -16.35 -10.13 -11.95
CA ARG A 507 -16.07 -10.82 -13.20
C ARG A 507 -16.86 -10.25 -14.37
N ARG A 508 -18.19 -10.13 -14.25
CA ARG A 508 -19.03 -9.57 -15.33
C ARG A 508 -18.68 -8.11 -15.63
N THR A 509 -18.30 -7.34 -14.61
CA THR A 509 -17.88 -5.94 -14.78
C THR A 509 -16.55 -5.86 -15.53
N LEU A 510 -15.59 -6.74 -15.20
CA LEU A 510 -14.31 -6.88 -15.91
C LEU A 510 -14.51 -7.36 -17.36
N GLU A 511 -15.39 -8.33 -17.60
CA GLU A 511 -15.72 -8.85 -18.94
C GLU A 511 -16.39 -7.79 -19.83
N ALA A 512 -17.31 -6.99 -19.29
CA ALA A 512 -18.08 -6.01 -20.05
C ALA A 512 -17.23 -4.80 -20.49
N ALA A 513 -16.15 -4.50 -19.79
CA ALA A 513 -15.39 -3.28 -19.98
C ALA A 513 -14.00 -3.46 -20.63
N GLY A 514 -13.61 -4.69 -20.97
CA GLY A 514 -12.37 -4.95 -21.67
C GLY A 514 -11.11 -4.53 -20.89
N GLU A 515 -10.13 -3.95 -21.58
CA GLU A 515 -8.85 -3.54 -20.98
C GLU A 515 -8.95 -2.28 -20.09
N ASP A 516 -10.09 -1.58 -20.06
CA ASP A 516 -10.23 -0.29 -19.36
C ASP A 516 -10.55 -0.43 -17.87
N TYR A 517 -11.05 -1.59 -17.41
CA TYR A 517 -11.52 -1.81 -16.03
C TYR A 517 -10.58 -2.68 -15.17
N MET A 518 -9.29 -2.64 -15.50
CA MET A 518 -8.21 -3.24 -14.69
C MET A 518 -8.33 -2.94 -13.17
N PRO A 519 -8.74 -1.73 -12.71
CA PRO A 519 -8.97 -1.39 -11.31
C PRO A 519 -9.57 -2.46 -10.39
N LEU A 520 -10.46 -3.30 -10.91
CA LEU A 520 -11.22 -4.28 -10.14
C LEU A 520 -10.52 -5.63 -9.93
N ALA A 521 -9.39 -5.89 -10.59
CA ALA A 521 -8.71 -7.18 -10.55
C ALA A 521 -8.35 -7.63 -9.12
N GLY A 522 -7.84 -6.72 -8.28
CA GLY A 522 -7.53 -7.04 -6.89
C GLY A 522 -8.76 -7.34 -6.02
N MET A 523 -9.87 -6.64 -6.24
CA MET A 523 -11.13 -6.94 -5.56
C MET A 523 -11.67 -8.31 -5.98
N TYR A 524 -11.56 -8.63 -7.28
CA TYR A 524 -12.00 -9.92 -7.81
C TYR A 524 -11.15 -11.06 -7.23
N ALA A 525 -9.83 -10.90 -7.21
CA ALA A 525 -8.91 -11.81 -6.55
C ALA A 525 -9.25 -12.01 -5.07
N SER A 526 -9.56 -10.92 -4.34
CA SER A 526 -9.99 -10.99 -2.94
C SER A 526 -11.30 -11.76 -2.77
N ALA A 527 -12.28 -11.55 -3.64
CA ALA A 527 -13.56 -12.28 -3.61
C ALA A 527 -13.37 -13.77 -3.90
N LEU A 528 -12.55 -14.13 -4.90
CA LEU A 528 -12.17 -15.50 -5.21
C LEU A 528 -11.44 -16.16 -4.04
N ALA A 529 -10.50 -15.46 -3.40
CA ALA A 529 -9.81 -15.95 -2.21
C ALA A 529 -10.78 -16.27 -1.07
N CYS A 530 -11.84 -15.49 -0.88
CA CYS A 530 -12.86 -15.77 0.13
C CYS A 530 -13.65 -17.06 -0.15
N LEU A 531 -13.79 -17.47 -1.41
CA LEU A 531 -14.41 -18.76 -1.75
C LEU A 531 -13.62 -19.94 -1.15
N SER A 532 -12.28 -19.83 -1.14
CA SER A 532 -11.40 -20.87 -0.59
C SER A 532 -11.47 -21.00 0.94
N LEU A 533 -11.85 -19.93 1.66
CA LEU A 533 -12.04 -19.96 3.11
C LEU A 533 -13.26 -20.82 3.51
N ASN A 534 -14.28 -20.89 2.64
CA ASN A 534 -15.48 -21.71 2.87
C ASN A 534 -15.29 -23.18 2.49
N SER A 535 -14.39 -23.48 1.55
CA SER A 535 -14.18 -24.82 1.02
C SER A 535 -13.08 -25.59 1.77
N ARG A 536 -13.24 -25.86 3.07
CA ARG A 536 -12.28 -26.65 3.90
C ARG A 536 -10.79 -26.44 3.49
N VAL A 537 -10.41 -25.18 3.33
CA VAL A 537 -9.07 -24.58 3.17
C VAL A 537 -8.03 -25.24 2.23
N LEU A 538 -8.02 -26.51 1.80
CA LEU A 538 -6.79 -27.11 1.22
C LEU A 538 -6.83 -28.25 0.20
N GLN A 539 -7.90 -29.01 0.03
CA GLN A 539 -7.72 -30.36 -0.56
C GLN A 539 -8.07 -30.53 -2.03
N ALA A 540 -8.37 -29.47 -2.77
CA ALA A 540 -8.38 -29.54 -4.23
C ALA A 540 -8.28 -28.14 -4.84
N SER A 541 -7.22 -27.88 -5.61
CA SER A 541 -7.22 -26.77 -6.57
C SER A 541 -8.37 -26.90 -7.59
N GLY A 542 -8.98 -28.09 -7.70
CA GLY A 542 -10.18 -28.36 -8.49
C GLY A 542 -9.95 -28.33 -10.00
N HIS A 543 -8.77 -27.91 -10.44
CA HIS A 543 -8.41 -27.82 -11.85
C HIS A 543 -8.03 -29.18 -12.43
N GLN A 544 -8.32 -29.38 -13.72
CA GLN A 544 -7.96 -30.59 -14.44
C GLN A 544 -6.46 -30.57 -14.78
N SER A 545 -5.66 -31.38 -14.10
CA SER A 545 -4.21 -31.52 -14.37
C SER A 545 -3.88 -32.50 -15.50
N VAL A 546 -4.82 -33.38 -15.86
CA VAL A 546 -4.63 -34.35 -16.94
C VAL A 546 -5.14 -33.76 -18.25
N PRO A 547 -4.31 -33.69 -19.30
CA PRO A 547 -4.73 -33.13 -20.58
C PRO A 547 -5.90 -33.95 -21.16
N PRO A 548 -6.91 -33.31 -21.78
CA PRO A 548 -8.01 -34.03 -22.42
C PRO A 548 -7.50 -35.03 -23.47
N ALA A 549 -8.17 -36.18 -23.58
CA ALA A 549 -7.83 -37.21 -24.55
C ALA A 549 -7.86 -36.63 -25.98
N GLY A 550 -6.77 -36.80 -26.73
CA GLY A 550 -6.62 -36.27 -28.10
C GLY A 550 -5.80 -34.97 -28.22
N LEU A 551 -5.44 -34.31 -27.11
CA LEU A 551 -4.62 -33.08 -27.11
C LEU A 551 -3.19 -33.28 -26.58
N THR A 552 -2.78 -34.51 -26.28
CA THR A 552 -1.49 -34.83 -25.65
C THR A 552 -0.28 -34.32 -26.43
N ALA A 553 -0.32 -34.37 -27.76
CA ALA A 553 0.78 -33.92 -28.61
C ALA A 553 0.96 -32.39 -28.56
N GLN A 554 -0.14 -31.63 -28.59
CA GLN A 554 -0.14 -30.18 -28.49
C GLN A 554 0.33 -29.72 -27.11
N VAL A 555 -0.12 -30.39 -26.04
CA VAL A 555 0.32 -30.10 -24.67
C VAL A 555 1.81 -30.39 -24.48
N LYS A 556 2.32 -31.51 -25.01
CA LYS A 556 3.75 -31.81 -25.00
C LYS A 556 4.56 -30.72 -25.73
N ARG A 557 4.10 -30.31 -26.92
CA ARG A 557 4.74 -29.23 -27.68
C ARG A 557 4.72 -27.91 -26.91
N MET A 558 3.62 -27.55 -26.27
CA MET A 558 3.50 -26.36 -25.43
C MET A 558 4.54 -26.39 -24.29
N HIS A 559 4.61 -27.49 -23.53
CA HIS A 559 5.59 -27.63 -22.45
C HIS A 559 7.04 -27.57 -22.95
N GLU A 560 7.37 -28.20 -24.08
CA GLU A 560 8.71 -28.12 -24.68
C GLU A 560 9.10 -26.68 -25.04
N LEU A 561 8.17 -25.91 -25.62
CA LEU A 561 8.39 -24.50 -25.95
C LEU A 561 8.54 -23.65 -24.69
N MET A 562 7.71 -23.86 -23.67
CA MET A 562 7.80 -23.16 -22.38
C MET A 562 9.12 -23.45 -21.66
N MET A 563 9.56 -24.70 -21.62
CA MET A 563 10.84 -25.10 -21.03
C MET A 563 12.06 -24.47 -21.73
N ARG A 564 11.98 -24.30 -23.06
CA ARG A 564 13.00 -23.59 -23.84
C ARG A 564 12.85 -22.07 -23.82
N LYS A 565 11.84 -21.54 -23.11
CA LYS A 565 11.49 -20.11 -23.07
C LYS A 565 11.16 -19.52 -24.45
N ALA A 566 10.68 -20.36 -25.37
CA ALA A 566 10.24 -19.95 -26.71
C ALA A 566 8.81 -19.38 -26.65
N TYR A 567 8.61 -18.31 -25.87
CA TYR A 567 7.28 -17.80 -25.50
C TYR A 567 6.43 -17.34 -26.68
N LEU A 568 7.05 -16.78 -27.72
CA LEU A 568 6.34 -16.36 -28.94
C LEU A 568 5.78 -17.54 -29.75
N GLU A 569 6.48 -18.68 -29.74
CA GLU A 569 6.00 -19.90 -30.38
C GLU A 569 5.01 -20.66 -29.48
N ALA A 570 5.18 -20.58 -28.15
CA ALA A 570 4.30 -21.20 -27.17
C ALA A 570 2.91 -20.54 -27.13
N GLU A 571 2.86 -19.21 -27.24
CA GLU A 571 1.62 -18.42 -27.13
C GLU A 571 0.48 -18.89 -28.07
N PRO A 572 0.67 -19.05 -29.39
CA PRO A 572 -0.40 -19.51 -30.28
C PRO A 572 -0.86 -20.93 -29.96
N VAL A 573 0.05 -21.81 -29.50
CA VAL A 573 -0.29 -23.19 -29.09
C VAL A 573 -1.13 -23.17 -27.82
N ALA A 574 -0.70 -22.39 -26.81
CA ALA A 574 -1.43 -22.22 -25.56
C ALA A 574 -2.82 -21.62 -25.81
N ARG A 575 -2.92 -20.56 -26.64
CA ARG A 575 -4.19 -19.93 -27.02
C ARG A 575 -5.15 -20.88 -27.75
N GLN A 576 -4.63 -21.81 -28.54
CA GLN A 576 -5.45 -22.83 -29.16
C GLN A 576 -5.97 -23.82 -28.12
N LEU A 577 -5.11 -24.25 -27.19
CA LEU A 577 -5.46 -25.18 -26.12
C LEU A 577 -6.51 -24.60 -25.17
N THR A 578 -6.46 -23.31 -24.83
CA THR A 578 -7.48 -22.67 -23.98
C THR A 578 -8.87 -22.65 -24.62
N LYS A 579 -8.96 -22.63 -25.96
CA LYS A 579 -10.23 -22.75 -26.69
C LYS A 579 -10.75 -24.19 -26.74
N LEU A 580 -9.85 -25.15 -26.97
CA LEU A 580 -10.19 -26.57 -27.09
C LEU A 580 -10.47 -27.23 -25.74
N ALA A 581 -9.84 -26.73 -24.68
CA ALA A 581 -9.93 -27.25 -23.32
C ALA A 581 -10.03 -26.10 -22.29
N PRO A 582 -11.18 -25.39 -22.21
CA PRO A 582 -11.30 -24.21 -21.35
C PRO A 582 -11.10 -24.45 -19.86
N ARG A 583 -11.19 -25.70 -19.39
CA ARG A 583 -10.94 -26.10 -18.00
C ARG A 583 -9.54 -26.65 -17.73
N PHE A 584 -8.68 -26.74 -18.76
CA PHE A 584 -7.30 -27.22 -18.62
C PHE A 584 -6.40 -26.05 -18.21
N TRP A 585 -6.01 -26.05 -16.92
CA TRP A 585 -5.37 -24.91 -16.27
C TRP A 585 -3.97 -24.61 -16.83
N ASP A 586 -3.16 -25.63 -17.14
CA ASP A 586 -1.78 -25.45 -17.65
C ASP A 586 -1.74 -24.66 -18.97
N ALA A 587 -2.78 -24.76 -19.80
CA ALA A 587 -2.86 -23.97 -21.03
C ALA A 587 -3.06 -22.47 -20.75
N TRP A 588 -3.83 -22.14 -19.72
CA TRP A 588 -4.01 -20.76 -19.28
C TRP A 588 -2.75 -20.23 -18.59
N GLU A 589 -2.05 -21.06 -17.81
CA GLU A 589 -0.74 -20.71 -17.25
C GLU A 589 0.26 -20.40 -18.36
N ALA A 590 0.43 -21.32 -19.31
CA ALA A 590 1.35 -21.14 -20.41
C ALA A 590 1.03 -19.89 -21.24
N LEU A 591 -0.26 -19.62 -21.49
CA LEU A 591 -0.68 -18.40 -22.18
C LEU A 591 -0.34 -17.14 -21.38
N SER A 592 -0.63 -17.13 -20.09
CA SER A 592 -0.37 -15.99 -19.20
C SER A 592 1.12 -15.70 -19.09
N ILE A 593 1.95 -16.71 -18.83
CA ILE A 593 3.40 -16.58 -18.73
C ILE A 593 4.00 -16.19 -20.09
N ALA A 594 3.52 -16.72 -21.21
CA ALA A 594 4.02 -16.35 -22.53
C ALA A 594 3.70 -14.89 -22.86
N LEU A 595 2.50 -14.41 -22.55
CA LEU A 595 2.11 -13.01 -22.72
C LEU A 595 2.90 -12.08 -21.80
N PHE A 596 3.01 -12.43 -20.51
CA PHE A 596 3.84 -11.70 -19.53
C PHE A 596 5.31 -11.61 -19.95
N SER A 597 5.90 -12.73 -20.35
CA SER A 597 7.33 -12.81 -20.72
C SER A 597 7.64 -12.10 -22.05
N THR A 598 6.61 -11.80 -22.84
CA THR A 598 6.70 -10.99 -24.06
C THR A 598 6.16 -9.57 -23.84
N PHE A 599 6.07 -9.13 -22.58
CA PHE A 599 5.54 -7.86 -22.07
C PHE A 599 4.18 -7.42 -22.66
N ARG A 600 3.37 -8.39 -23.07
CA ARG A 600 1.96 -8.19 -23.44
C ARG A 600 1.06 -8.37 -22.21
N SER A 601 1.46 -7.77 -21.07
CA SER A 601 0.75 -7.91 -19.79
C SER A 601 -0.72 -7.46 -19.79
N PRO A 602 -1.14 -6.42 -20.54
CA PRO A 602 -2.58 -6.11 -20.66
C PRO A 602 -3.39 -7.31 -21.15
N GLN A 603 -2.86 -8.04 -22.14
CA GLN A 603 -3.48 -9.26 -22.67
C GLN A 603 -3.33 -10.46 -21.73
N ALA A 604 -2.33 -10.47 -20.84
CA ALA A 604 -2.09 -11.55 -19.88
C ALA A 604 -3.08 -11.54 -18.71
N LEU A 605 -3.70 -10.39 -18.40
CA LEU A 605 -4.59 -10.29 -17.24
C LEU A 605 -5.77 -11.25 -17.34
N GLN A 606 -6.52 -11.24 -18.45
CA GLN A 606 -7.72 -12.06 -18.61
C GLN A 606 -7.45 -13.57 -18.52
N PRO A 607 -6.42 -14.12 -19.21
CA PRO A 607 -5.96 -15.49 -18.98
C PRO A 607 -5.62 -15.79 -17.52
N THR A 608 -4.95 -14.86 -16.83
CA THR A 608 -4.54 -15.05 -15.43
C THR A 608 -5.73 -15.04 -14.47
N LEU A 609 -6.70 -14.14 -14.68
CA LEU A 609 -7.95 -14.12 -13.93
C LEU A 609 -8.79 -15.38 -14.16
N THR A 610 -8.71 -15.95 -15.36
CA THR A 610 -9.34 -17.24 -15.67
C THR A 610 -8.67 -18.37 -14.89
N MET A 611 -7.34 -18.39 -14.78
CA MET A 611 -6.61 -19.35 -13.93
C MET A 611 -7.10 -19.27 -12.48
N MET A 612 -7.20 -18.07 -11.92
CA MET A 612 -7.67 -17.86 -10.56
C MET A 612 -9.11 -18.30 -10.35
N ASN A 613 -9.98 -18.10 -11.35
CA ASN A 613 -11.37 -18.56 -11.28
C ASN A 613 -11.46 -20.11 -11.32
N LEU A 614 -10.59 -20.76 -12.09
CA LEU A 614 -10.52 -22.22 -12.15
C LEU A 614 -9.95 -22.85 -10.87
N ALA A 615 -8.99 -22.18 -10.23
CA ALA A 615 -8.33 -22.64 -9.01
C ALA A 615 -8.09 -21.49 -8.01
N PRO A 616 -9.11 -21.02 -7.26
CA PRO A 616 -8.98 -19.89 -6.34
C PRO A 616 -8.05 -20.12 -5.13
N ALA A 617 -7.73 -21.38 -4.84
CA ALA A 617 -6.84 -21.78 -3.74
C ALA A 617 -5.43 -22.16 -4.22
N ASP A 618 -5.13 -21.98 -5.50
CA ASP A 618 -3.81 -22.27 -6.06
C ASP A 618 -2.87 -21.06 -5.90
N ALA A 619 -1.72 -21.28 -5.25
CA ALA A 619 -0.73 -20.24 -4.99
C ALA A 619 -0.08 -19.75 -6.30
N GLN A 620 0.10 -20.63 -7.28
CA GLN A 620 0.74 -20.31 -8.56
C GLN A 620 -0.10 -19.31 -9.37
N SER A 621 -1.42 -19.45 -9.37
CA SER A 621 -2.35 -18.49 -9.98
C SER A 621 -2.20 -17.08 -9.39
N HIS A 622 -1.94 -16.98 -8.08
CA HIS A 622 -1.69 -15.71 -7.41
C HIS A 622 -0.30 -15.15 -7.74
N ILE A 623 0.73 -16.00 -7.82
CA ILE A 623 2.09 -15.60 -8.24
C ILE A 623 2.05 -14.97 -9.64
N VAL A 624 1.39 -15.63 -10.59
CA VAL A 624 1.28 -15.14 -11.98
C VAL A 624 0.49 -13.82 -12.01
N LEU A 625 -0.63 -13.70 -11.27
CA LEU A 625 -1.38 -12.44 -11.22
C LEU A 625 -0.54 -11.32 -10.60
N ALA A 626 0.17 -11.58 -9.51
CA ALA A 626 1.05 -10.58 -8.89
C ALA A 626 2.14 -10.11 -9.86
N ALA A 627 2.74 -11.01 -10.64
CA ALA A 627 3.73 -10.66 -11.64
C ALA A 627 3.15 -9.78 -12.76
N VAL A 628 1.98 -10.15 -13.30
CA VAL A 628 1.26 -9.38 -14.33
C VAL A 628 0.88 -7.99 -13.79
N LEU A 629 0.30 -7.90 -12.59
CA LEU A 629 -0.06 -6.62 -11.96
C LEU A 629 1.17 -5.75 -11.69
N THR A 630 2.29 -6.34 -11.30
CA THR A 630 3.56 -5.62 -11.09
C THR A 630 4.05 -5.01 -12.41
N GLN A 631 4.04 -5.76 -13.52
CA GLN A 631 4.46 -5.25 -14.83
C GLN A 631 3.50 -4.18 -15.38
N LEU A 632 2.22 -4.22 -14.99
CA LEU A 632 1.23 -3.18 -15.28
C LEU A 632 1.36 -1.93 -14.38
N GLY A 633 2.27 -1.92 -13.40
CA GLY A 633 2.43 -0.82 -12.45
C GLY A 633 1.34 -0.77 -11.36
N ARG A 634 0.50 -1.82 -11.25
CA ARG A 634 -0.58 -1.95 -10.24
C ARG A 634 -0.08 -2.67 -9.01
N THR A 635 1.00 -2.13 -8.47
CA THR A 635 1.82 -2.72 -7.42
C THR A 635 1.09 -2.90 -6.09
N ALA A 636 0.19 -1.98 -5.71
CA ALA A 636 -0.59 -2.10 -4.47
C ALA A 636 -1.43 -3.38 -4.44
N GLU A 637 -2.09 -3.73 -5.54
CA GLU A 637 -2.81 -5.00 -5.64
C GLU A 637 -1.88 -6.18 -5.85
N ALA A 638 -0.78 -6.00 -6.59
CA ALA A 638 0.23 -7.05 -6.71
C ALA A 638 0.74 -7.49 -5.33
N ILE A 639 0.95 -6.55 -4.40
CA ILE A 639 1.31 -6.83 -3.00
C ILE A 639 0.18 -7.62 -2.30
N GLY A 640 -1.08 -7.20 -2.45
CA GLY A 640 -2.23 -7.91 -1.86
C GLY A 640 -2.36 -9.35 -2.37
N VAL A 641 -2.26 -9.54 -3.68
CA VAL A 641 -2.32 -10.86 -4.34
C VAL A 641 -1.11 -11.72 -3.99
N ALA A 642 0.09 -11.16 -3.93
CA ALA A 642 1.30 -11.89 -3.56
C ALA A 642 1.31 -12.31 -2.09
N ARG A 643 0.78 -11.47 -1.17
CA ARG A 643 0.53 -11.87 0.22
C ARG A 643 -0.41 -13.05 0.28
N ARG A 644 -1.47 -13.05 -0.56
CA ARG A 644 -2.37 -14.19 -0.67
C ARG A 644 -1.67 -15.46 -1.18
N ALA A 645 -0.69 -15.34 -2.07
CA ALA A 645 0.11 -16.48 -2.49
C ALA A 645 0.88 -17.10 -1.31
N ILE A 646 1.54 -16.29 -0.48
CA ILE A 646 2.25 -16.74 0.74
C ILE A 646 1.27 -17.37 1.73
N GLU A 647 0.08 -16.78 1.88
CA GLU A 647 -0.98 -17.32 2.73
C GLU A 647 -1.49 -18.71 2.30
N LEU A 648 -1.38 -19.03 1.00
CA LEU A 648 -1.78 -20.32 0.43
C LEU A 648 -0.63 -21.32 0.45
N ASP A 649 0.61 -20.88 0.22
CA ASP A 649 1.81 -21.71 0.36
C ASP A 649 2.98 -20.92 0.98
N PRO A 650 3.08 -20.91 2.32
CA PRO A 650 4.10 -20.15 3.03
C PRO A 650 5.50 -20.79 2.93
N ARG A 651 5.60 -22.03 2.43
CA ARG A 651 6.87 -22.78 2.31
C ARG A 651 7.43 -22.80 0.89
N SER A 652 6.72 -22.23 -0.08
CA SER A 652 7.24 -22.02 -1.42
C SER A 652 8.17 -20.79 -1.45
N PRO A 653 9.43 -20.92 -1.89
CA PRO A 653 10.30 -19.75 -2.11
C PRO A 653 9.76 -18.82 -3.21
N GLU A 654 8.95 -19.34 -4.15
CA GLU A 654 8.34 -18.57 -5.23
C GLU A 654 7.29 -17.57 -4.71
N THR A 655 6.48 -17.93 -3.72
CA THR A 655 5.47 -17.02 -3.14
C THR A 655 6.13 -15.82 -2.46
N HIS A 656 7.19 -16.04 -1.69
CA HIS A 656 8.00 -14.99 -1.08
C HIS A 656 8.70 -14.12 -2.12
N SER A 657 9.27 -14.73 -3.18
CA SER A 657 9.90 -13.99 -4.27
C SER A 657 8.91 -13.14 -5.05
N ALA A 658 7.66 -13.57 -5.23
CA ALA A 658 6.61 -12.80 -5.90
C ALA A 658 6.22 -11.57 -5.09
N LEU A 659 6.09 -11.69 -3.76
CA LEU A 659 5.84 -10.54 -2.90
C LEU A 659 7.04 -9.57 -2.93
N ALA A 660 8.26 -10.10 -2.94
CA ALA A 660 9.45 -9.28 -3.01
C ALA A 660 9.54 -8.44 -4.30
N ASP A 661 9.15 -9.00 -5.46
CA ASP A 661 9.08 -8.25 -6.72
C ASP A 661 8.09 -7.09 -6.64
N ALA A 662 6.89 -7.36 -6.13
CA ALA A 662 5.84 -6.34 -6.00
C ALA A 662 6.25 -5.22 -5.04
N LEU A 663 6.90 -5.56 -3.92
CA LEU A 663 7.45 -4.61 -2.95
C LEU A 663 8.62 -3.80 -3.53
N ALA A 664 9.52 -4.44 -4.28
CA ALA A 664 10.65 -3.78 -4.92
C ALA A 664 10.20 -2.78 -6.01
N ALA A 665 9.11 -3.08 -6.73
CA ALA A 665 8.49 -2.14 -7.67
C ALA A 665 7.97 -0.87 -6.98
N GLU A 666 7.48 -0.98 -5.73
CA GLU A 666 7.14 0.16 -4.85
C GLU A 666 8.33 0.75 -4.10
N ARG A 667 9.53 0.22 -4.32
CA ARG A 667 10.77 0.65 -3.64
C ARG A 667 10.76 0.44 -2.13
N ARG A 668 9.93 -0.47 -1.63
CA ARG A 668 9.89 -0.93 -0.24
C ARG A 668 11.00 -1.97 -0.03
N TYR A 669 12.24 -1.53 -0.22
CA TYR A 669 13.41 -2.40 -0.37
C TYR A 669 13.67 -3.28 0.86
N LYS A 670 13.46 -2.77 2.07
CA LYS A 670 13.66 -3.54 3.32
C LYS A 670 12.67 -4.69 3.47
N GLU A 671 11.41 -4.49 3.11
CA GLU A 671 10.42 -5.57 3.11
C GLU A 671 10.69 -6.58 1.98
N ALA A 672 11.09 -6.10 0.81
CA ALA A 672 11.47 -6.96 -0.32
C ALA A 672 12.72 -7.82 0.01
N GLU A 673 13.69 -7.24 0.71
CA GLU A 673 14.87 -7.92 1.24
C GLU A 673 14.47 -9.06 2.18
N ALA A 674 13.64 -8.77 3.19
CA ALA A 674 13.15 -9.77 4.15
C ALA A 674 12.42 -10.94 3.47
N CYS A 675 11.58 -10.65 2.46
CA CYS A 675 10.89 -11.68 1.68
C CYS A 675 11.88 -12.56 0.91
N ASN A 676 12.85 -11.98 0.19
CA ASN A 676 13.85 -12.77 -0.53
C ASN A 676 14.79 -13.55 0.41
N LEU A 677 15.14 -13.02 1.57
CA LEU A 677 15.93 -13.75 2.58
C LEU A 677 15.15 -14.96 3.12
N THR A 678 13.83 -14.82 3.30
CA THR A 678 12.95 -15.93 3.64
C THR A 678 12.93 -16.98 2.52
N ALA A 679 12.79 -16.55 1.25
CA ALA A 679 12.89 -17.45 0.10
C ALA A 679 14.23 -18.21 0.07
N LEU A 680 15.36 -17.55 0.38
CA LEU A 680 16.68 -18.20 0.45
C LEU A 680 16.88 -19.08 1.68
N THR A 681 16.09 -18.89 2.74
CA THR A 681 16.07 -19.80 3.88
C THR A 681 15.35 -21.11 3.51
N LEU A 682 14.32 -21.02 2.67
CA LEU A 682 13.58 -22.18 2.13
C LEU A 682 14.35 -22.92 1.04
N ASP A 683 14.97 -22.19 0.10
CA ASP A 683 15.87 -22.72 -0.92
C ASP A 683 17.11 -21.80 -1.08
N PRO A 684 18.26 -22.19 -0.51
CA PRO A 684 19.51 -21.41 -0.60
C PRO A 684 20.03 -21.17 -2.02
N THR A 685 19.55 -21.93 -3.00
CA THR A 685 19.92 -21.83 -4.41
C THR A 685 18.85 -21.14 -5.25
N HIS A 686 17.76 -20.64 -4.65
CA HIS A 686 16.65 -20.04 -5.40
C HIS A 686 17.11 -18.87 -6.29
N ARG A 687 17.24 -19.15 -7.59
CA ARG A 687 17.91 -18.27 -8.56
C ARG A 687 17.35 -16.85 -8.59
N LYS A 688 16.02 -16.74 -8.58
CA LYS A 688 15.34 -15.45 -8.70
C LYS A 688 15.55 -14.59 -7.45
N ALA A 689 15.48 -15.17 -6.26
CA ALA A 689 15.73 -14.45 -5.00
C ALA A 689 17.18 -13.98 -4.89
N LEU A 690 18.16 -14.78 -5.33
CA LEU A 690 19.57 -14.39 -5.40
C LEU A 690 19.78 -13.16 -6.30
N ILE A 691 19.21 -13.20 -7.51
CA ILE A 691 19.28 -12.07 -8.47
C ILE A 691 18.58 -10.84 -7.90
N ASN A 692 17.37 -11.00 -7.35
CA ASN A 692 16.58 -9.91 -6.79
C ASN A 692 17.28 -9.23 -5.62
N LEU A 693 17.88 -9.98 -4.69
CA LEU A 693 18.62 -9.38 -3.58
C LEU A 693 19.81 -8.55 -4.06
N SER A 694 20.56 -9.03 -5.05
CA SER A 694 21.64 -8.21 -5.61
C SER A 694 21.13 -6.89 -6.20
N LYS A 695 19.96 -6.91 -6.86
CA LYS A 695 19.33 -5.70 -7.40
C LYS A 695 18.78 -4.78 -6.30
N ILE A 696 18.19 -5.35 -5.24
CA ILE A 696 17.69 -4.60 -4.09
C ILE A 696 18.85 -3.87 -3.41
N TYR A 697 19.97 -4.56 -3.15
CA TYR A 697 21.16 -3.94 -2.55
C TYR A 697 21.75 -2.85 -3.45
N ILE A 698 21.73 -3.05 -4.77
CA ILE A 698 22.08 -1.98 -5.73
C ILE A 698 21.15 -0.77 -5.55
N ASP A 699 19.83 -0.99 -5.54
CA ASP A 699 18.86 0.10 -5.49
C ASP A 699 18.79 0.81 -4.14
N SER A 700 19.12 0.12 -3.06
CA SER A 700 19.24 0.67 -1.70
C SER A 700 20.63 1.27 -1.41
N GLY A 701 21.59 1.08 -2.30
CA GLY A 701 22.95 1.62 -2.20
C GLY A 701 23.91 0.85 -1.29
N GLU A 702 23.59 -0.41 -0.98
CA GLU A 702 24.41 -1.33 -0.20
C GLU A 702 25.45 -2.03 -1.11
N VAL A 703 26.44 -1.28 -1.61
CA VAL A 703 27.35 -1.73 -2.68
C VAL A 703 28.10 -3.02 -2.32
N THR A 704 28.65 -3.13 -1.12
CA THR A 704 29.38 -4.33 -0.67
C THR A 704 28.47 -5.56 -0.61
N GLN A 705 27.24 -5.41 -0.13
CA GLN A 705 26.26 -6.50 -0.06
C GLN A 705 25.81 -6.92 -1.45
N ALA A 706 25.61 -5.96 -2.36
CA ALA A 706 25.31 -6.23 -3.76
C ALA A 706 26.38 -7.09 -4.41
N GLU A 707 27.65 -6.71 -4.28
CA GLU A 707 28.77 -7.46 -4.86
C GLU A 707 28.86 -8.88 -4.29
N ALA A 708 28.78 -9.04 -2.97
CA ALA A 708 28.81 -10.34 -2.31
C ALA A 708 27.66 -11.25 -2.79
N MET A 709 26.44 -10.71 -2.86
CA MET A 709 25.27 -11.47 -3.31
C MET A 709 25.37 -11.84 -4.80
N THR A 710 25.87 -10.95 -5.64
CA THR A 710 26.07 -11.25 -7.05
C THR A 710 27.14 -12.33 -7.25
N ARG A 711 28.27 -12.27 -6.54
CA ARG A 711 29.31 -13.32 -6.59
C ARG A 711 28.76 -14.67 -6.14
N ARG A 712 27.95 -14.71 -5.08
CA ARG A 712 27.21 -15.92 -4.67
C ARG A 712 26.29 -16.43 -5.78
N THR A 713 25.56 -15.53 -6.45
CA THR A 713 24.69 -15.90 -7.58
C THR A 713 25.48 -16.55 -8.71
N LEU A 714 26.63 -15.98 -9.07
CA LEU A 714 27.49 -16.47 -10.15
C LEU A 714 28.21 -17.79 -9.80
N ALA A 715 28.46 -18.06 -8.51
CA ALA A 715 28.99 -19.34 -8.08
C ALA A 715 28.03 -20.51 -8.37
N HIS A 716 26.71 -20.27 -8.27
CA HIS A 716 25.68 -21.27 -8.61
C HIS A 716 25.28 -21.21 -10.09
N TYR A 717 25.29 -20.02 -10.70
CA TYR A 717 24.82 -19.79 -12.07
C TYR A 717 25.83 -18.94 -12.86
N PRO A 718 26.96 -19.51 -13.31
CA PRO A 718 28.05 -18.76 -13.95
C PRO A 718 27.65 -17.99 -15.22
N THR A 719 26.66 -18.52 -15.96
CA THR A 719 26.16 -17.94 -17.21
C THR A 719 24.95 -17.01 -17.04
N ALA A 720 24.62 -16.62 -15.80
CA ALA A 720 23.51 -15.70 -15.53
C ALA A 720 23.88 -14.25 -15.91
N ALA A 721 23.58 -13.85 -17.15
CA ALA A 721 23.87 -12.52 -17.68
C ALA A 721 23.35 -11.36 -16.81
N VAL A 722 22.16 -11.49 -16.23
CA VAL A 722 21.59 -10.47 -15.31
C VAL A 722 22.47 -10.31 -14.05
N ALA A 723 22.96 -11.42 -13.49
CA ALA A 723 23.87 -11.37 -12.35
C ALA A 723 25.20 -10.73 -12.75
N ARG A 724 25.77 -11.08 -13.91
CA ARG A 724 26.99 -10.42 -14.41
C ARG A 724 26.79 -8.90 -14.55
N ASN A 725 25.68 -8.44 -15.13
CA ASN A 725 25.39 -7.01 -15.24
C ASN A 725 25.20 -6.33 -13.88
N ASN A 726 24.56 -6.99 -12.91
CA ASN A 726 24.45 -6.47 -11.54
C ASN A 726 25.84 -6.33 -10.88
N LEU A 727 26.77 -7.27 -11.13
CA LEU A 727 28.14 -7.18 -10.62
C LEU A 727 28.85 -5.95 -11.19
N LEU A 728 28.81 -5.79 -12.51
CA LEU A 728 29.40 -4.66 -13.21
C LEU A 728 28.82 -3.36 -12.68
N PHE A 729 27.50 -3.29 -12.51
CA PHE A 729 26.84 -2.12 -11.95
C PHE A 729 27.38 -1.83 -10.54
N ALA A 730 27.31 -2.77 -9.59
CA ALA A 730 27.80 -2.58 -8.22
C ALA A 730 29.27 -2.14 -8.17
N MET A 731 30.15 -2.79 -8.94
CA MET A 731 31.60 -2.50 -8.92
C MET A 731 31.94 -1.10 -9.42
N ASN A 732 31.20 -0.54 -10.38
CA ASN A 732 31.41 0.85 -10.84
C ASN A 732 31.14 1.90 -9.74
N TYR A 733 30.26 1.60 -8.78
CA TYR A 733 29.93 2.51 -7.67
C TYR A 733 30.76 2.25 -6.41
N SER A 734 31.55 1.18 -6.39
CA SER A 734 32.38 0.76 -5.26
C SER A 734 33.53 1.73 -5.03
N ASP A 735 33.61 2.31 -3.85
CA ASP A 735 34.71 3.20 -3.42
C ASP A 735 36.00 2.44 -3.09
N ASP A 736 35.95 1.12 -2.94
CA ASP A 736 37.06 0.23 -2.57
C ASP A 736 37.70 -0.56 -3.73
N ARG A 737 37.11 -0.54 -4.94
CA ARG A 737 37.65 -1.26 -6.12
C ARG A 737 38.54 -0.37 -6.96
N THR A 738 39.61 -0.91 -7.52
CA THR A 738 40.45 -0.21 -8.51
C THR A 738 39.82 -0.23 -9.90
N ALA A 739 40.27 0.65 -10.80
CA ALA A 739 39.73 0.67 -12.18
C ALA A 739 40.09 -0.62 -12.95
N GLU A 740 41.23 -1.22 -12.64
CA GLU A 740 41.71 -2.49 -13.18
C GLU A 740 40.85 -3.67 -12.73
N GLU A 741 40.45 -3.72 -11.44
CA GLU A 741 39.53 -4.74 -10.94
C GLU A 741 38.14 -4.63 -11.56
N VAL A 742 37.65 -3.41 -11.73
CA VAL A 742 36.38 -3.15 -12.44
C VAL A 742 36.49 -3.64 -13.88
N PHE A 743 37.56 -3.26 -14.60
CA PHE A 743 37.78 -3.69 -15.98
C PHE A 743 37.93 -5.21 -16.11
N GLN A 744 38.57 -5.88 -15.16
CA GLN A 744 38.67 -7.34 -15.17
C GLN A 744 37.28 -8.00 -15.13
N ALA A 745 36.32 -7.47 -14.37
CA ALA A 745 34.95 -7.99 -14.36
C ALA A 745 34.25 -7.85 -15.72
N TYR A 746 34.54 -6.78 -16.49
CA TYR A 746 34.07 -6.61 -17.87
C TYR A 746 34.68 -7.65 -18.81
N ARG A 747 35.97 -7.95 -18.65
CA ARG A 747 36.63 -9.00 -19.44
C ARG A 747 36.08 -10.38 -19.13
N ASP A 748 35.72 -10.65 -17.88
CA ASP A 748 35.08 -11.89 -17.49
C ASP A 748 33.68 -12.03 -18.14
N TYR A 749 32.93 -10.93 -18.27
CA TYR A 749 31.67 -10.91 -19.02
C TYR A 749 31.89 -11.34 -20.48
N ASP A 750 32.89 -10.75 -21.16
CA ASP A 750 33.20 -11.11 -22.55
C ASP A 750 33.63 -12.58 -22.65
N THR A 751 34.51 -13.03 -21.76
CA THR A 751 35.05 -14.40 -21.72
C THR A 751 33.95 -15.44 -21.58
N ASP A 752 33.01 -15.22 -20.66
CA ASP A 752 32.00 -16.23 -20.33
C ASP A 752 30.82 -16.23 -21.31
N LEU A 753 30.43 -15.06 -21.84
CA LEU A 753 29.16 -14.90 -22.55
C LEU A 753 29.32 -14.56 -24.04
N CYS A 754 30.38 -13.87 -24.44
CA CYS A 754 30.48 -13.25 -25.76
C CYS A 754 31.59 -13.86 -26.63
N LEU A 755 32.78 -14.11 -26.09
CA LEU A 755 33.92 -14.73 -26.80
C LEU A 755 33.57 -16.05 -27.48
N PRO A 756 32.77 -16.98 -26.89
CA PRO A 756 32.37 -18.21 -27.56
C PRO A 756 31.61 -17.96 -28.89
N LEU A 757 30.93 -16.82 -29.01
CA LEU A 757 30.16 -16.44 -30.20
C LEU A 757 31.04 -15.97 -31.37
N ARG A 758 32.34 -15.73 -31.14
CA ARG A 758 33.29 -15.37 -32.20
C ARG A 758 33.42 -16.43 -33.27
N SER A 759 33.19 -17.69 -32.90
CA SER A 759 33.10 -18.82 -33.84
C SER A 759 32.00 -18.66 -34.90
N THR A 760 31.03 -17.77 -34.69
CA THR A 760 29.90 -17.51 -35.60
C THR A 760 30.08 -16.29 -36.50
N TRP A 761 31.26 -15.64 -36.46
CA TRP A 761 31.53 -14.47 -37.28
C TRP A 761 31.57 -14.83 -38.77
N LYS A 762 31.12 -13.90 -39.60
CA LYS A 762 31.09 -14.03 -41.07
C LYS A 762 31.88 -12.88 -41.69
N PRO A 763 32.50 -13.06 -42.87
CA PRO A 763 33.11 -11.96 -43.61
C PRO A 763 32.12 -10.83 -43.90
N HIS A 764 32.58 -9.59 -43.84
CA HIS A 764 31.79 -8.42 -44.21
C HIS A 764 31.99 -8.08 -45.69
N ASN A 765 30.91 -8.09 -46.46
CA ASN A 765 30.92 -7.82 -47.90
C ASN A 765 30.50 -6.38 -48.24
N ASN A 766 30.46 -5.48 -47.24
CA ASN A 766 30.11 -4.07 -47.43
C ASN A 766 31.09 -3.40 -48.40
N ASN A 767 30.58 -2.50 -49.25
CA ASN A 767 31.40 -1.74 -50.21
C ASN A 767 32.38 -0.82 -49.45
N ARG A 768 33.68 -0.89 -49.79
CA ARG A 768 34.81 -0.17 -49.17
C ARG A 768 35.11 1.21 -49.75
N ASP A 769 34.19 1.83 -50.49
CA ASP A 769 34.33 3.23 -50.91
C ASP A 769 34.16 4.20 -49.73
N PRO A 770 35.20 4.93 -49.27
CA PRO A 770 35.09 5.82 -48.11
C PRO A 770 34.16 7.02 -48.33
N GLN A 771 33.84 7.39 -49.57
CA GLN A 771 33.04 8.59 -49.89
C GLN A 771 31.55 8.31 -50.08
N ARG A 772 31.12 7.04 -50.14
CA ARG A 772 29.72 6.69 -50.36
C ARG A 772 28.80 7.07 -49.18
N ARG A 773 27.49 7.06 -49.42
CA ARG A 773 26.48 7.14 -48.35
C ARG A 773 26.63 5.94 -47.39
N LEU A 774 26.74 6.20 -46.09
CA LEU A 774 26.94 5.16 -45.06
C LEU A 774 25.63 4.76 -44.40
N ARG A 775 25.47 3.45 -44.15
CA ARG A 775 24.34 2.90 -43.41
C ARG A 775 24.68 2.76 -41.94
N ILE A 776 23.97 3.50 -41.10
CA ILE A 776 24.19 3.56 -39.65
C ILE A 776 23.02 2.89 -38.94
N GLY A 777 23.31 1.86 -38.16
CA GLY A 777 22.33 1.17 -37.34
C GLY A 777 22.46 1.58 -35.88
N TYR A 778 21.41 2.11 -35.25
CA TYR A 778 21.39 2.37 -33.80
C TYR A 778 20.58 1.29 -33.09
N VAL A 779 21.15 0.69 -32.05
CA VAL A 779 20.51 -0.38 -31.27
C VAL A 779 20.25 0.14 -29.86
N SER A 780 18.98 0.20 -29.45
CA SER A 780 18.61 0.69 -28.12
C SER A 780 17.26 0.17 -27.64
N PRO A 781 17.11 -0.15 -26.34
CA PRO A 781 15.82 -0.32 -25.68
C PRO A 781 15.19 1.02 -25.24
N ASP A 782 15.89 2.14 -25.44
CA ASP A 782 15.52 3.44 -24.90
C ASP A 782 14.89 4.40 -25.91
N PHE A 783 14.46 3.90 -27.08
CA PHE A 783 13.68 4.68 -28.06
C PHE A 783 12.21 4.90 -27.66
N ARG A 784 12.04 5.33 -26.42
CA ARG A 784 10.82 5.60 -25.66
C ARG A 784 11.11 6.76 -24.70
N GLN A 785 10.19 7.16 -23.83
CA GLN A 785 10.46 8.14 -22.79
C GLN A 785 11.61 7.68 -21.88
N HIS A 786 12.80 8.21 -22.13
CA HIS A 786 14.02 7.88 -21.42
C HIS A 786 14.98 9.07 -21.42
N SER A 787 15.73 9.21 -20.32
CA SER A 787 16.64 10.33 -20.10
C SER A 787 17.79 10.42 -21.12
N GLY A 788 18.18 9.29 -21.73
CA GLY A 788 19.20 9.28 -22.79
C GLY A 788 18.80 10.06 -24.05
N ASN A 789 17.50 10.28 -24.28
CA ASN A 789 17.03 10.98 -25.48
C ASN A 789 17.35 12.47 -25.47
N TYR A 790 17.58 13.08 -24.30
CA TYR A 790 18.08 14.46 -24.23
C TYR A 790 19.46 14.61 -24.88
N PHE A 791 20.21 13.52 -25.05
CA PHE A 791 21.56 13.50 -25.63
C PHE A 791 21.58 12.93 -27.04
N ILE A 792 20.83 11.86 -27.32
CA ILE A 792 20.93 11.21 -28.63
C ILE A 792 19.97 11.78 -29.69
N GLU A 793 18.80 12.29 -29.27
CA GLU A 793 17.82 12.86 -30.21
C GLU A 793 18.36 14.08 -30.99
N PRO A 794 19.17 14.99 -30.39
CA PRO A 794 19.86 16.06 -31.12
C PRO A 794 20.66 15.57 -32.34
N VAL A 795 21.32 14.43 -32.21
CA VAL A 795 22.12 13.83 -33.29
C VAL A 795 21.20 13.32 -34.40
N PHE A 796 20.12 12.62 -34.05
CA PHE A 796 19.15 12.13 -35.03
C PHE A 796 18.50 13.27 -35.82
N ALA A 797 18.20 14.39 -35.16
CA ALA A 797 17.59 15.56 -35.79
C ALA A 797 18.50 16.29 -36.79
N HIS A 798 19.83 16.13 -36.66
CA HIS A 798 20.82 16.91 -37.43
C HIS A 798 21.73 16.07 -38.33
N HIS A 799 21.50 14.75 -38.43
CA HIS A 799 22.22 13.89 -39.37
C HIS A 799 21.99 14.34 -40.82
N ASP A 800 23.07 14.46 -41.60
CA ASP A 800 23.06 14.70 -43.04
C ASP A 800 22.55 13.44 -43.76
N ARG A 801 21.27 13.50 -44.14
CA ARG A 801 20.54 12.41 -44.80
C ARG A 801 21.07 12.08 -46.20
N GLU A 802 21.81 12.99 -46.85
CA GLU A 802 22.42 12.69 -48.16
C GLU A 802 23.65 11.80 -47.99
N ARG A 803 24.34 11.91 -46.85
CA ARG A 803 25.60 11.20 -46.56
C ARG A 803 25.44 10.00 -45.64
N PHE A 804 24.34 9.95 -44.89
CA PHE A 804 24.02 8.88 -43.95
C PHE A 804 22.58 8.37 -44.13
N GLU A 805 22.41 7.06 -44.04
CA GLU A 805 21.11 6.36 -44.01
C GLU A 805 20.96 5.73 -42.63
N LEU A 806 19.86 6.03 -41.92
CA LEU A 806 19.68 5.66 -40.51
C LEU A 806 18.66 4.54 -40.34
N THR A 807 19.06 3.50 -39.62
CA THR A 807 18.19 2.41 -39.17
C THR A 807 18.14 2.34 -37.65
N ALA A 808 16.93 2.34 -37.08
CA ALA A 808 16.73 2.05 -35.67
C ALA A 808 16.42 0.55 -35.48
N TYR A 809 17.23 -0.13 -34.69
CA TYR A 809 16.93 -1.46 -34.14
C TYR A 809 16.35 -1.25 -32.74
N ALA A 810 15.03 -1.13 -32.69
CA ALA A 810 14.28 -0.71 -31.53
C ALA A 810 13.91 -1.90 -30.66
N GLU A 811 14.61 -2.07 -29.53
CA GLU A 811 14.31 -3.08 -28.51
C GLU A 811 13.17 -2.61 -27.61
N LEU A 812 12.03 -2.32 -28.23
CA LEU A 812 10.83 -1.86 -27.56
C LEU A 812 9.82 -2.99 -27.53
N VAL A 813 9.44 -3.37 -26.31
CA VAL A 813 8.33 -4.30 -26.13
C VAL A 813 6.97 -3.58 -26.14
N ALA A 814 6.97 -2.29 -25.79
CA ALA A 814 5.86 -1.37 -25.97
C ALA A 814 6.38 0.01 -26.39
N GLU A 815 5.60 0.70 -27.22
CA GLU A 815 5.87 2.07 -27.64
C GLU A 815 5.13 3.05 -26.73
N ASP A 816 5.67 4.25 -26.56
CA ASP A 816 5.02 5.32 -25.81
C ASP A 816 4.88 6.62 -26.62
N ALA A 817 4.43 7.69 -25.97
CA ALA A 817 4.19 8.97 -26.62
C ALA A 817 5.46 9.60 -27.26
N THR A 818 6.67 9.19 -26.83
CA THR A 818 7.93 9.68 -27.41
C THR A 818 8.36 8.87 -28.63
N THR A 819 7.99 7.59 -28.71
CA THR A 819 8.41 6.70 -29.80
C THR A 819 8.03 7.22 -31.20
N PRO A 820 6.81 7.72 -31.50
CA PRO A 820 6.47 8.28 -32.81
C PRO A 820 7.37 9.44 -33.24
N ARG A 821 7.75 10.30 -32.29
CA ARG A 821 8.66 11.42 -32.53
C ARG A 821 10.04 10.93 -32.92
N LEU A 822 10.59 9.95 -32.19
CA LEU A 822 11.90 9.38 -32.51
C LEU A 822 11.90 8.64 -33.84
N LYS A 823 10.85 7.87 -34.13
CA LYS A 823 10.66 7.15 -35.40
C LYS A 823 10.81 8.05 -36.62
N ALA A 824 10.32 9.29 -36.54
CA ALA A 824 10.37 10.24 -37.64
C ALA A 824 11.80 10.60 -38.11
N TYR A 825 12.81 10.36 -37.28
CA TYR A 825 14.21 10.60 -37.63
C TYR A 825 14.89 9.44 -38.37
N PHE A 826 14.27 8.27 -38.52
CA PHE A 826 14.92 7.10 -39.12
C PHE A 826 14.38 6.81 -40.52
N ASP A 827 15.26 6.37 -41.44
CA ASP A 827 14.82 5.87 -42.75
C ASP A 827 14.11 4.51 -42.56
N HIS A 828 14.61 3.69 -41.63
CA HIS A 828 14.09 2.38 -41.33
C HIS A 828 13.91 2.18 -39.84
N TRP A 829 12.78 1.61 -39.43
CA TRP A 829 12.49 1.24 -38.05
C TRP A 829 12.26 -0.27 -37.95
N VAL A 830 13.13 -0.96 -37.21
CA VAL A 830 13.13 -2.42 -37.07
C VAL A 830 12.81 -2.77 -35.62
N PRO A 831 11.59 -3.27 -35.33
CA PRO A 831 11.26 -3.81 -34.01
C PRO A 831 12.07 -5.08 -33.74
N THR A 832 12.76 -5.16 -32.61
CA THR A 832 13.65 -6.30 -32.30
C THR A 832 13.20 -7.18 -31.14
N ALA A 833 12.18 -6.77 -30.38
CA ALA A 833 11.71 -7.49 -29.19
C ALA A 833 11.33 -8.97 -29.45
N SER A 834 10.92 -9.30 -30.67
CA SER A 834 10.57 -10.68 -31.06
C SER A 834 11.75 -11.50 -31.59
N MET A 835 12.95 -10.91 -31.68
CA MET A 835 14.14 -11.53 -32.23
C MET A 835 15.09 -11.96 -31.12
N SER A 836 15.65 -13.17 -31.26
CA SER A 836 16.87 -13.53 -30.55
C SER A 836 18.06 -12.71 -31.07
N ASP A 837 19.12 -12.59 -30.28
CA ASP A 837 20.34 -11.89 -30.70
C ASP A 837 20.96 -12.47 -31.98
N ALA A 838 20.80 -13.78 -32.21
CA ALA A 838 21.25 -14.42 -33.43
C ALA A 838 20.42 -13.98 -34.66
N GLN A 839 19.09 -13.93 -34.53
CA GLN A 839 18.21 -13.44 -35.58
C GLN A 839 18.45 -11.96 -35.88
N LEU A 840 18.63 -11.14 -34.83
CA LEU A 840 18.97 -9.73 -34.97
C LEU A 840 20.30 -9.54 -35.71
N ALA A 841 21.33 -10.33 -35.37
CA ALA A 841 22.62 -10.28 -36.06
C ALA A 841 22.51 -10.61 -37.56
N GLU A 842 21.70 -11.61 -37.95
CA GLU A 842 21.44 -11.90 -39.37
C GLU A 842 20.64 -10.80 -40.06
N ARG A 843 19.65 -10.21 -39.36
CA ARG A 843 18.89 -9.07 -39.89
C ARG A 843 19.80 -7.88 -40.19
N ILE A 844 20.67 -7.50 -39.25
CA ILE A 844 21.63 -6.40 -39.41
C ILE A 844 22.57 -6.64 -40.60
N ARG A 845 23.02 -7.89 -40.81
CA ARG A 845 23.83 -8.25 -41.99
C ARG A 845 23.05 -8.09 -43.30
N ALA A 846 21.80 -8.53 -43.32
CA ALA A 846 20.94 -8.43 -44.49
C ALA A 846 20.63 -6.97 -44.87
N ASP A 847 20.48 -6.09 -43.86
CA ASP A 847 20.31 -4.64 -44.06
C ASP A 847 21.60 -3.97 -44.58
N GLY A 848 22.76 -4.64 -44.46
CA GLY A 848 24.04 -4.15 -44.95
C GLY A 848 24.55 -2.94 -44.16
N ILE A 849 24.33 -2.94 -42.84
CA ILE A 849 24.79 -1.87 -41.94
C ILE A 849 26.31 -1.78 -41.98
N ASP A 850 26.83 -0.56 -42.11
CA ASP A 850 28.27 -0.26 -42.15
C ASP A 850 28.83 -0.01 -40.77
N ILE A 851 28.11 0.79 -39.98
CA ILE A 851 28.46 1.08 -38.59
C ILE A 851 27.25 0.79 -37.72
N LEU A 852 27.41 -0.15 -36.78
CA LEU A 852 26.40 -0.47 -35.78
C LEU A 852 26.78 0.20 -34.46
N ILE A 853 25.84 0.97 -33.90
CA ILE A 853 26.04 1.80 -32.71
C ILE A 853 25.20 1.24 -31.58
N ASP A 854 25.87 0.77 -30.53
CA ASP A 854 25.29 0.44 -29.23
C ASP A 854 25.05 1.72 -28.45
N VAL A 855 23.79 1.94 -28.06
CA VAL A 855 23.34 3.09 -27.27
C VAL A 855 22.99 2.67 -25.83
N ALA A 856 23.07 1.38 -25.50
CA ALA A 856 22.60 0.86 -24.22
C ALA A 856 23.75 0.45 -23.29
N GLY A 857 24.81 -0.17 -23.83
CA GLY A 857 25.84 -0.83 -23.03
C GLY A 857 25.24 -1.90 -22.10
N HIS A 858 25.68 -1.97 -20.85
CA HIS A 858 25.18 -2.98 -19.89
C HIS A 858 23.87 -2.62 -19.17
N THR A 859 23.13 -1.62 -19.65
CA THR A 859 21.81 -1.30 -19.10
C THR A 859 20.78 -2.39 -19.42
N ALA A 860 19.63 -2.33 -18.75
CA ALA A 860 18.58 -3.34 -18.91
C ALA A 860 18.01 -3.35 -20.34
N GLY A 861 17.82 -4.55 -20.91
CA GLY A 861 17.29 -4.71 -22.27
C GLY A 861 18.33 -4.48 -23.38
N ASN A 862 19.62 -4.43 -23.06
CA ASN A 862 20.66 -4.31 -24.08
C ASN A 862 20.71 -5.52 -25.03
N ARG A 863 21.39 -5.33 -26.17
CA ARG A 863 21.57 -6.33 -27.22
C ARG A 863 23.04 -6.65 -27.49
N LEU A 864 23.90 -6.58 -26.47
CA LEU A 864 25.33 -6.85 -26.60
C LEU A 864 25.64 -8.25 -27.15
N GLY A 865 24.76 -9.23 -26.93
CA GLY A 865 24.87 -10.56 -27.56
C GLY A 865 24.77 -10.55 -29.09
N ALA A 866 24.07 -9.57 -29.69
CA ALA A 866 24.07 -9.37 -31.14
C ALA A 866 25.39 -8.75 -31.61
N PHE A 867 25.94 -7.77 -30.87
CA PHE A 867 27.25 -7.16 -31.16
C PHE A 867 28.39 -8.18 -31.06
N ALA A 868 28.34 -9.09 -30.07
CA ALA A 868 29.30 -10.18 -29.90
C ALA A 868 29.40 -11.11 -31.13
N ARG A 869 28.38 -11.14 -32.00
CA ARG A 869 28.35 -11.90 -33.25
C ARG A 869 28.93 -11.14 -34.44
N LYS A 870 29.35 -9.90 -34.25
CA LYS A 870 29.93 -9.02 -35.28
C LYS A 870 29.10 -8.97 -36.57
N PRO A 871 27.90 -8.37 -36.55
CA PRO A 871 27.05 -8.30 -37.72
C PRO A 871 27.38 -7.15 -38.68
N ALA A 872 28.04 -6.09 -38.21
CA ALA A 872 28.54 -4.99 -39.03
C ALA A 872 30.08 -4.95 -39.02
N PRO A 873 30.72 -4.42 -40.08
CA PRO A 873 32.18 -4.34 -40.14
C PRO A 873 32.77 -3.45 -39.05
N ILE A 874 32.01 -2.43 -38.62
CA ILE A 874 32.38 -1.53 -37.54
C ILE A 874 31.27 -1.52 -36.50
N SER A 875 31.66 -1.68 -35.25
CA SER A 875 30.80 -1.56 -34.08
C SER A 875 31.33 -0.46 -33.17
N LEU A 876 30.43 0.41 -32.72
CA LEU A 876 30.71 1.55 -31.85
C LEU A 876 29.79 1.48 -30.63
N THR A 877 30.28 1.81 -29.44
CA THR A 877 29.43 2.10 -28.27
C THR A 877 29.52 3.58 -27.89
N TRP A 878 28.40 4.20 -27.54
CA TRP A 878 28.32 5.59 -27.10
C TRP A 878 27.11 5.85 -26.19
N LEU A 879 27.27 6.73 -25.21
CA LEU A 879 26.29 7.15 -24.18
C LEU A 879 25.84 6.09 -23.17
N GLY A 880 25.37 4.93 -23.62
CA GLY A 880 24.45 4.07 -22.86
C GLY A 880 24.83 3.69 -21.44
N PHE A 881 26.07 3.23 -21.26
CA PHE A 881 26.57 2.79 -19.95
C PHE A 881 27.73 3.66 -19.42
N GLY A 882 28.39 4.40 -20.31
CA GLY A 882 29.41 5.39 -19.93
C GLY A 882 30.77 4.83 -19.51
N TYR A 883 30.99 3.51 -19.56
CA TYR A 883 32.29 2.83 -19.38
C TYR A 883 32.54 1.87 -20.57
N THR A 884 33.55 0.99 -20.52
CA THR A 884 33.71 -0.08 -21.51
C THR A 884 32.53 -1.05 -21.49
N THR A 885 32.23 -1.68 -22.63
CA THR A 885 31.38 -2.87 -22.69
C THR A 885 32.15 -4.15 -22.35
N GLY A 886 33.48 -4.10 -22.31
CA GLY A 886 34.33 -5.28 -22.14
C GLY A 886 34.43 -6.18 -23.37
N LEU A 887 33.55 -6.02 -24.36
CA LEU A 887 33.47 -6.91 -25.52
C LEU A 887 34.62 -6.66 -26.49
N SER A 888 35.40 -7.70 -26.76
CA SER A 888 36.40 -7.70 -27.84
C SER A 888 35.79 -7.59 -29.25
N ALA A 889 34.47 -7.70 -29.37
CA ALA A 889 33.74 -7.58 -30.64
C ALA A 889 33.39 -6.14 -31.04
N ILE A 890 33.36 -5.20 -30.08
CA ILE A 890 33.06 -3.78 -30.34
C ILE A 890 34.39 -3.05 -30.61
N ASP A 891 34.47 -2.33 -31.74
CA ASP A 891 35.75 -1.78 -32.20
C ASP A 891 36.10 -0.47 -31.52
N TYR A 892 35.11 0.40 -31.32
CA TYR A 892 35.31 1.76 -30.86
C TYR A 892 34.39 2.12 -29.71
N ILE A 893 34.89 2.99 -28.82
CA ILE A 893 34.09 3.74 -27.84
C ILE A 893 34.22 5.23 -28.14
N MET A 894 33.09 5.92 -28.29
CA MET A 894 33.11 7.38 -28.50
C MET A 894 33.29 8.09 -27.16
N THR A 895 34.29 8.96 -27.06
CA THR A 895 34.64 9.69 -25.83
C THR A 895 35.30 11.04 -26.15
N ASP A 896 35.88 11.70 -25.15
CA ASP A 896 36.72 12.90 -25.28
C ASP A 896 37.96 12.81 -24.37
N ASP A 897 38.89 13.76 -24.53
CA ASP A 897 40.16 13.80 -23.78
C ASP A 897 39.99 14.00 -22.26
N VAL A 898 38.83 14.49 -21.80
CA VAL A 898 38.57 14.78 -20.38
C VAL A 898 37.97 13.56 -19.69
N MET A 899 36.97 12.94 -20.32
CA MET A 899 36.28 11.75 -19.82
C MET A 899 37.19 10.52 -19.87
N LEU A 900 37.96 10.38 -20.95
CA LEU A 900 38.99 9.34 -21.10
C LEU A 900 40.35 9.94 -21.49
N PRO A 901 41.15 10.41 -20.52
CA PRO A 901 42.48 10.92 -20.78
C PRO A 901 43.40 9.87 -21.41
N ALA A 902 44.44 10.35 -22.12
CA ALA A 902 45.49 9.47 -22.66
C ALA A 902 46.22 8.72 -21.53
N GLY A 903 46.58 7.45 -21.78
CA GLY A 903 47.25 6.56 -20.82
C GLY A 903 46.32 5.54 -20.17
N TYR A 904 45.00 5.73 -20.27
CA TYR A 904 43.99 4.85 -19.67
C TYR A 904 43.34 3.88 -20.67
N GLU A 905 43.84 3.80 -21.91
CA GLU A 905 43.34 2.90 -22.95
C GLU A 905 43.32 1.43 -22.51
N HIS A 906 44.23 1.03 -21.61
CA HIS A 906 44.34 -0.33 -21.09
C HIS A 906 43.15 -0.79 -20.22
N LEU A 907 42.27 0.14 -19.83
CA LEU A 907 41.05 -0.11 -19.05
C LEU A 907 39.81 -0.29 -19.94
N PHE A 908 39.98 -0.35 -21.27
CA PHE A 908 38.90 -0.43 -22.26
C PHE A 908 39.20 -1.56 -23.24
N SER A 909 38.18 -2.35 -23.58
CA SER A 909 38.29 -3.35 -24.65
C SER A 909 38.20 -2.70 -26.04
N GLU A 910 37.44 -1.61 -26.15
CA GLU A 910 37.26 -0.85 -27.37
C GLU A 910 38.39 0.17 -27.57
N LYS A 911 38.67 0.54 -28.83
CA LYS A 911 39.57 1.64 -29.15
C LYS A 911 38.87 2.98 -28.90
N PRO A 912 39.43 3.87 -28.07
CA PRO A 912 38.81 5.17 -27.86
C PRO A 912 38.87 6.04 -29.10
N TRP A 913 37.72 6.58 -29.51
CA TRP A 913 37.64 7.65 -30.49
C TRP A 913 37.32 8.95 -29.76
N ARG A 914 38.31 9.85 -29.70
CA ARG A 914 38.20 11.11 -28.95
C ARG A 914 37.68 12.21 -29.84
N LEU A 915 36.53 12.77 -29.49
CA LEU A 915 35.98 13.96 -30.12
C LEU A 915 36.71 15.20 -29.60
N ALA A 916 36.90 16.19 -30.47
CA ALA A 916 37.35 17.51 -30.04
C ALA A 916 36.27 18.15 -29.14
N GLN A 917 36.66 18.70 -27.98
CA GLN A 917 35.74 19.21 -26.94
C GLN A 917 34.88 18.08 -26.32
N SER A 918 33.79 18.41 -25.60
CA SER A 918 32.95 17.41 -24.93
C SER A 918 32.32 16.42 -25.91
N ASN A 919 32.24 15.14 -25.49
CA ASN A 919 31.53 14.08 -26.20
C ASN A 919 30.01 14.07 -25.96
N PHE A 920 29.51 15.01 -25.16
CA PHE A 920 28.08 15.17 -24.88
C PHE A 920 27.46 16.30 -25.70
N ILE A 921 26.16 16.15 -25.94
CA ILE A 921 25.23 17.20 -26.41
C ILE A 921 23.97 17.09 -25.56
N TYR A 922 23.28 18.20 -25.29
CA TYR A 922 22.10 18.21 -24.44
C TYR A 922 20.99 19.11 -24.98
N ARG A 923 19.79 18.56 -25.04
CA ARG A 923 18.54 19.27 -25.31
C ARG A 923 17.66 19.29 -24.05
N PRO A 924 17.35 20.46 -23.47
CA PRO A 924 16.58 20.56 -22.24
C PRO A 924 15.11 20.16 -22.41
N GLY A 925 14.49 19.74 -21.32
CA GLY A 925 13.05 19.52 -21.25
C GLY A 925 12.25 20.83 -21.32
N THR A 926 11.03 20.78 -21.86
CA THR A 926 10.19 21.97 -22.06
C THR A 926 9.50 22.47 -20.79
N THR A 927 9.45 21.67 -19.72
CA THR A 927 8.70 21.97 -18.49
C THR A 927 9.55 22.51 -17.34
N MET A 928 10.85 22.74 -17.57
CA MET A 928 11.80 23.09 -16.52
C MET A 928 11.58 24.49 -15.92
N GLY A 929 11.03 25.44 -16.70
CA GLY A 929 10.77 26.82 -16.25
C GLY A 929 12.03 27.62 -15.91
N ASP A 930 11.88 28.78 -15.24
CA ASP A 930 13.01 29.67 -14.90
C ASP A 930 13.75 29.25 -13.62
N PRO A 931 15.07 29.56 -13.49
CA PRO A 931 15.87 29.26 -12.30
C PRO A 931 15.40 30.02 -11.05
N GLY A 932 14.93 31.26 -11.24
CA GLY A 932 14.67 32.18 -10.13
C GLY A 932 15.95 32.74 -9.48
N PRO A 933 15.80 33.64 -8.48
CA PRO A 933 16.92 34.23 -7.75
C PRO A 933 17.64 33.19 -6.87
N LEU A 934 18.78 33.57 -6.27
CA LEU A 934 19.55 32.71 -5.35
C LEU A 934 18.79 32.48 -4.03
N PRO A 935 18.39 31.24 -3.70
CA PRO A 935 17.65 30.93 -2.46
C PRO A 935 18.36 31.33 -1.17
N ALA A 936 19.70 31.26 -1.11
CA ALA A 936 20.45 31.62 0.08
C ALA A 936 20.19 33.06 0.56
N LEU A 937 19.85 33.98 -0.34
CA LEU A 937 19.54 35.37 0.00
C LEU A 937 18.23 35.52 0.77
N THR A 938 17.27 34.61 0.56
CA THR A 938 15.98 34.59 1.26
C THR A 938 16.00 33.67 2.47
N ASN A 939 16.69 32.54 2.37
CA ASN A 939 16.71 31.51 3.41
C ASN A 939 17.64 31.88 4.59
N GLY A 940 18.67 32.68 4.33
CA GLY A 940 19.69 33.02 5.32
C GLY A 940 20.78 31.95 5.50
N TYR A 941 20.74 30.88 4.68
CA TYR A 941 21.71 29.80 4.66
C TYR A 941 21.88 29.23 3.24
N VAL A 942 23.00 28.55 3.00
CA VAL A 942 23.28 27.87 1.72
C VAL A 942 22.66 26.47 1.71
N THR A 943 21.91 26.15 0.67
CA THR A 943 21.37 24.82 0.38
C THR A 943 22.26 24.10 -0.64
N LEU A 944 23.01 23.11 -0.15
CA LEU A 944 23.72 22.14 -0.98
C LEU A 944 22.74 21.07 -1.44
N GLY A 945 22.91 20.48 -2.62
CA GLY A 945 22.05 19.35 -2.98
C GLY A 945 22.49 18.49 -4.14
N THR A 946 21.77 17.38 -4.29
CA THR A 946 21.99 16.42 -5.38
C THR A 946 20.68 15.73 -5.78
N LEU A 947 20.55 15.41 -7.07
CA LEU A 947 19.52 14.51 -7.59
C LEU A 947 20.20 13.20 -8.01
N THR A 948 20.20 12.19 -7.14
CA THR A 948 21.06 11.02 -7.33
C THR A 948 20.44 9.72 -6.83
N ARG A 949 20.81 8.57 -7.41
CA ARG A 949 20.36 7.25 -6.96
C ARG A 949 21.09 6.86 -5.66
N ALA A 950 20.46 6.04 -4.81
CA ALA A 950 21.08 5.64 -3.55
C ALA A 950 22.46 4.98 -3.70
N ILE A 951 22.70 4.22 -4.77
CA ILE A 951 24.00 3.59 -5.03
C ILE A 951 25.18 4.55 -5.17
N ARG A 952 24.93 5.82 -5.48
CA ARG A 952 25.97 6.85 -5.56
C ARG A 952 26.27 7.48 -4.19
N MET A 953 25.38 7.30 -3.21
CA MET A 953 25.55 7.75 -1.83
C MET A 953 26.32 6.70 -1.03
N ASN A 954 27.54 6.36 -1.45
CA ASN A 954 28.43 5.46 -0.72
C ASN A 954 29.06 6.15 0.52
N ASP A 955 29.78 5.39 1.32
CA ASP A 955 30.35 5.88 2.59
C ASP A 955 31.41 6.97 2.35
N ARG A 956 32.22 6.84 1.30
CA ARG A 956 33.17 7.88 0.89
C ARG A 956 32.50 9.23 0.60
N THR A 957 31.41 9.23 -0.17
CA THR A 957 30.65 10.46 -0.49
C THR A 957 30.03 11.08 0.76
N VAL A 958 29.36 10.28 1.60
CA VAL A 958 28.74 10.76 2.85
C VAL A 958 29.78 11.38 3.79
N LYS A 959 30.95 10.76 3.92
CA LYS A 959 32.06 11.27 4.73
C LYS A 959 32.54 12.65 4.25
N VAL A 960 32.79 12.80 2.95
CA VAL A 960 33.27 14.07 2.37
C VAL A 960 32.23 15.17 2.51
N TRP A 961 30.96 14.88 2.23
CA TRP A 961 29.89 15.88 2.38
C TRP A 961 29.64 16.26 3.84
N SER A 962 29.83 15.32 4.78
CA SER A 962 29.80 15.64 6.21
C SER A 962 30.93 16.60 6.63
N GLU A 963 32.12 16.48 6.04
CA GLU A 963 33.20 17.46 6.24
C GLU A 963 32.83 18.86 5.72
N ILE A 964 32.20 18.94 4.54
CA ILE A 964 31.69 20.21 3.99
C ILE A 964 30.67 20.84 4.96
N LEU A 965 29.69 20.06 5.43
CA LEU A 965 28.65 20.54 6.35
C LEU A 965 29.20 20.95 7.73
N ARG A 966 30.33 20.39 8.17
CA ARG A 966 31.03 20.85 9.38
C ARG A 966 31.72 22.20 9.17
N ARG A 967 32.29 22.45 7.99
CA ARG A 967 32.90 23.75 7.66
C ARG A 967 31.86 24.84 7.38
N LEU A 968 30.66 24.46 6.97
CA LEU A 968 29.51 25.34 6.70
C LEU A 968 28.39 25.05 7.72
N PRO A 969 28.48 25.51 8.98
CA PRO A 969 27.60 25.05 10.06
C PRO A 969 26.12 25.41 9.87
N GLN A 970 25.82 26.42 9.07
CA GLN A 970 24.44 26.82 8.74
C GLN A 970 23.91 26.16 7.46
N ALA A 971 24.76 25.49 6.67
CA ALA A 971 24.32 24.95 5.38
C ALA A 971 23.40 23.74 5.53
N HIS A 972 22.43 23.61 4.63
CA HIS A 972 21.52 22.47 4.53
C HIS A 972 21.94 21.56 3.37
N LEU A 973 21.56 20.28 3.43
CA LEU A 973 21.77 19.32 2.36
C LEU A 973 20.45 18.72 1.91
N VAL A 974 20.15 18.86 0.62
CA VAL A 974 19.00 18.24 -0.05
C VAL A 974 19.45 17.03 -0.86
N VAL A 975 18.87 15.86 -0.60
CA VAL A 975 19.05 14.65 -1.40
C VAL A 975 17.70 14.21 -1.94
N ASN A 976 17.48 14.42 -3.23
CA ASN A 976 16.18 14.14 -3.85
C ASN A 976 16.28 12.99 -4.86
N SER A 977 15.58 11.88 -4.56
CA SER A 977 15.63 10.67 -5.34
C SER A 977 14.43 9.77 -5.10
N THR A 978 13.98 9.10 -6.15
CA THR A 978 12.98 8.03 -6.02
C THR A 978 13.44 6.90 -5.09
N SER A 979 14.75 6.67 -4.91
CA SER A 979 15.28 5.72 -3.92
C SER A 979 14.86 6.04 -2.47
N TYR A 980 14.56 7.31 -2.17
CA TYR A 980 14.20 7.79 -0.83
C TYR A 980 12.71 8.17 -0.73
N ARG A 981 11.87 7.58 -1.58
CA ARG A 981 10.41 7.73 -1.44
C ARG A 981 9.89 7.06 -0.17
N ASP A 982 10.52 5.94 0.21
CA ASP A 982 10.15 5.15 1.38
C ASP A 982 10.75 5.72 2.69
N GLY A 983 10.02 5.58 3.80
CA GLY A 983 10.41 6.07 5.13
C GLY A 983 11.75 5.50 5.64
N PRO A 984 11.90 4.16 5.71
CA PRO A 984 13.13 3.49 6.13
C PRO A 984 14.37 3.90 5.35
N MET A 985 14.27 4.08 4.03
CA MET A 985 15.40 4.48 3.19
C MET A 985 15.87 5.91 3.50
N ARG A 986 14.95 6.84 3.77
CA ARG A 986 15.29 8.21 4.21
C ARG A 986 16.00 8.17 5.55
N GLU A 987 15.42 7.44 6.50
CA GLU A 987 15.93 7.31 7.85
C GLU A 987 17.35 6.72 7.86
N GLN A 988 17.58 5.69 7.04
CA GLN A 988 18.90 5.07 6.89
C GLN A 988 19.96 6.08 6.42
N LEU A 989 19.66 6.91 5.42
CA LEU A 989 20.62 7.92 4.95
C LEU A 989 20.87 9.00 6.02
N ILE A 990 19.82 9.49 6.67
CA ILE A 990 19.92 10.50 7.73
C ILE A 990 20.83 10.01 8.85
N ARG A 991 20.65 8.78 9.33
CA ARG A 991 21.49 8.19 10.38
C ARG A 991 22.97 8.10 10.00
N ARG A 992 23.30 7.91 8.72
CA ARG A 992 24.70 7.90 8.25
C ARG A 992 25.35 9.28 8.41
N PHE A 993 24.61 10.36 8.14
CA PHE A 993 25.10 11.72 8.39
C PHE A 993 25.13 12.07 9.88
N GLU A 994 24.14 11.64 10.67
CA GLU A 994 24.13 11.82 12.14
C GLU A 994 25.34 11.14 12.79
N ALA A 995 25.75 9.96 12.29
CA ALA A 995 26.96 9.28 12.74
C ALA A 995 28.26 10.08 12.50
N HIS A 996 28.23 11.05 11.57
CA HIS A 996 29.32 12.01 11.35
C HIS A 996 29.12 13.36 12.08
N GLY A 997 28.13 13.45 12.97
CA GLY A 997 27.85 14.62 13.79
C GLY A 997 27.04 15.71 13.08
N ILE A 998 26.31 15.38 12.01
CA ILE A 998 25.44 16.34 11.30
C ILE A 998 24.03 16.29 11.89
N GLU A 999 23.49 17.46 12.23
CA GLU A 999 22.15 17.59 12.81
C GLU A 999 21.05 17.26 11.80
N ARG A 1000 20.08 16.42 12.20
CA ARG A 1000 18.94 15.99 11.36
C ARG A 1000 18.18 17.14 10.69
N GLN A 1001 18.01 18.26 11.39
CA GLN A 1001 17.28 19.43 10.88
C GLN A 1001 17.91 20.08 9.64
N ARG A 1002 19.19 19.76 9.35
CA ARG A 1002 19.93 20.24 8.18
C ARG A 1002 19.85 19.29 6.98
N LEU A 1003 19.14 18.17 7.10
CA LEU A 1003 19.10 17.09 6.13
C LEU A 1003 17.69 16.93 5.56
N GLU A 1004 17.54 17.24 4.27
CA GLU A 1004 16.29 17.12 3.53
C GLU A 1004 16.39 15.95 2.54
N VAL A 1005 15.96 14.77 2.97
CA VAL A 1005 16.02 13.54 2.16
C VAL A 1005 14.62 13.13 1.73
N GLY A 1006 14.39 13.00 0.43
CA GLY A 1006 13.07 12.67 -0.08
C GLY A 1006 12.97 12.48 -1.59
N CYS A 1007 11.76 12.60 -2.11
CA CYS A 1007 11.46 12.44 -3.53
C CYS A 1007 10.32 13.37 -3.97
N THR A 1008 10.67 14.42 -4.70
CA THR A 1008 9.76 15.28 -5.45
C THR A 1008 10.04 15.12 -6.94
N SER A 1009 8.98 14.89 -7.72
CA SER A 1009 9.04 14.71 -9.18
C SER A 1009 7.80 15.38 -9.81
N PRO A 1010 7.96 16.25 -10.82
CA PRO A 1010 9.22 16.69 -11.41
C PRO A 1010 10.10 17.47 -10.39
N PRO A 1011 11.44 17.43 -10.51
CA PRO A 1011 12.34 17.95 -9.48
C PRO A 1011 12.65 19.44 -9.62
N TRP A 1012 11.93 20.17 -10.48
CA TRP A 1012 12.27 21.55 -10.86
C TRP A 1012 12.26 22.50 -9.67
N ASP A 1013 11.28 22.39 -8.77
CA ASP A 1013 11.22 23.23 -7.57
C ASP A 1013 12.29 22.89 -6.55
N VAL A 1014 12.72 21.62 -6.49
CA VAL A 1014 13.87 21.21 -5.67
C VAL A 1014 15.14 21.88 -6.18
N LEU A 1015 15.39 21.85 -7.50
CA LEU A 1015 16.54 22.52 -8.10
C LEU A 1015 16.49 24.04 -7.91
N ARG A 1016 15.30 24.65 -7.98
CA ARG A 1016 15.15 26.08 -7.66
C ARG A 1016 15.56 26.40 -6.24
N GLY A 1017 15.25 25.52 -5.28
CA GLY A 1017 15.63 25.67 -3.87
C GLY A 1017 17.09 25.39 -3.54
N MET A 1018 17.89 24.90 -4.51
CA MET A 1018 19.32 24.62 -4.33
C MET A 1018 20.20 25.81 -4.74
N ASP A 1019 21.30 25.99 -4.01
CA ASP A 1019 22.32 27.01 -4.29
C ASP A 1019 23.55 26.40 -4.98
N ILE A 1020 24.00 25.20 -4.55
CA ILE A 1020 25.16 24.50 -5.11
C ILE A 1020 24.84 23.02 -5.27
N GLY A 1021 25.10 22.48 -6.47
CA GLY A 1021 24.98 21.08 -6.79
C GLY A 1021 26.26 20.31 -6.45
N LEU A 1022 26.10 19.14 -5.84
CA LEU A 1022 27.20 18.27 -5.44
C LEU A 1022 27.18 16.96 -6.24
N ASP A 1023 28.30 16.64 -6.88
CA ASP A 1023 28.48 15.36 -7.55
C ASP A 1023 28.89 14.24 -6.59
N CYS A 1024 28.45 13.03 -6.90
CA CYS A 1024 28.92 11.82 -6.23
C CYS A 1024 30.16 11.23 -6.92
N PHE A 1025 30.90 10.39 -6.19
CA PHE A 1025 32.08 9.69 -6.67
C PHE A 1025 32.22 8.32 -5.97
N PRO A 1026 32.85 7.30 -6.59
CA PRO A 1026 33.69 7.35 -7.79
C PRO A 1026 32.92 7.37 -9.12
N HIS A 1027 31.58 7.29 -9.10
CA HIS A 1027 30.74 7.42 -10.29
C HIS A 1027 29.94 8.72 -10.25
N ASN A 1028 30.10 9.56 -11.28
CA ASN A 1028 29.49 10.89 -11.37
C ASN A 1028 28.04 10.91 -11.84
N SER A 1029 27.45 12.09 -11.64
CA SER A 1029 26.31 12.77 -12.26
C SER A 1029 26.06 12.38 -13.71
N GLY A 1030 24.85 11.91 -14.07
CA GLY A 1030 24.47 11.75 -15.48
C GLY A 1030 23.64 12.96 -15.96
N VAL A 1031 22.43 12.69 -16.42
CA VAL A 1031 21.46 13.72 -16.87
C VAL A 1031 21.19 14.79 -15.80
N THR A 1032 21.08 14.38 -14.54
CA THR A 1032 20.72 15.27 -13.44
C THR A 1032 21.77 16.37 -13.18
N LEU A 1033 23.04 16.10 -13.44
CA LEU A 1033 24.10 17.11 -13.41
C LEU A 1033 23.80 18.23 -14.43
N VAL A 1034 23.49 17.84 -15.66
CA VAL A 1034 23.24 18.77 -16.77
C VAL A 1034 21.95 19.57 -16.54
N GLU A 1035 20.91 18.92 -16.01
CA GLU A 1035 19.67 19.59 -15.59
C GLU A 1035 19.88 20.60 -14.46
N THR A 1036 20.75 20.27 -13.49
CA THR A 1036 21.09 21.16 -12.38
C THR A 1036 21.80 22.42 -12.88
N LEU A 1037 22.79 22.26 -13.76
CA LEU A 1037 23.47 23.38 -14.42
C LEU A 1037 22.49 24.24 -15.25
N TYR A 1038 21.60 23.60 -16.01
CA TYR A 1038 20.59 24.31 -16.80
C TYR A 1038 19.58 25.07 -15.93
N MET A 1039 19.36 24.64 -14.69
CA MET A 1039 18.57 25.36 -13.67
C MET A 1039 19.37 26.42 -12.92
N GLY A 1040 20.52 26.85 -13.45
CA GLY A 1040 21.32 27.95 -12.88
C GLY A 1040 22.04 27.59 -11.59
N VAL A 1041 22.16 26.31 -11.25
CA VAL A 1041 22.83 25.86 -10.04
C VAL A 1041 24.26 25.43 -10.40
N PRO A 1042 25.32 26.11 -9.93
CA PRO A 1042 26.70 25.67 -10.13
C PRO A 1042 26.92 24.30 -9.51
N TYR A 1043 27.82 23.51 -10.10
CA TYR A 1043 27.97 22.10 -9.76
C TYR A 1043 29.43 21.72 -9.59
N VAL A 1044 29.79 21.13 -8.44
CA VAL A 1044 31.17 20.70 -8.15
C VAL A 1044 31.28 19.19 -8.32
N THR A 1045 32.29 18.74 -9.07
CA THR A 1045 32.54 17.32 -9.36
C THR A 1045 33.95 16.89 -8.97
N LEU A 1046 34.11 15.62 -8.62
CA LEU A 1046 35.41 14.98 -8.42
C LEU A 1046 35.73 14.13 -9.66
N ALA A 1047 36.85 14.44 -10.30
CA ALA A 1047 37.35 13.72 -11.46
C ALA A 1047 38.16 12.50 -11.02
N ASP A 1048 37.45 11.39 -10.80
CA ASP A 1048 38.00 10.14 -10.27
C ASP A 1048 38.38 9.19 -11.44
N ARG A 1049 37.98 7.92 -11.37
CA ARG A 1049 38.30 6.86 -12.34
C ARG A 1049 37.82 7.21 -13.76
N PRO A 1050 38.66 7.00 -14.78
CA PRO A 1050 38.30 7.25 -16.17
C PRO A 1050 37.01 6.60 -16.63
N SER A 1051 36.37 7.35 -17.53
CA SER A 1051 34.99 7.29 -17.98
C SER A 1051 33.96 7.72 -16.92
N VAL A 1052 33.21 6.81 -16.29
CA VAL A 1052 32.03 7.20 -15.49
C VAL A 1052 32.33 8.09 -14.27
N GLY A 1053 33.55 8.08 -13.75
CA GLY A 1053 34.01 8.98 -12.68
C GLY A 1053 34.48 10.35 -13.17
N ARG A 1054 34.35 10.64 -14.47
CA ARG A 1054 34.78 11.89 -15.11
C ARG A 1054 33.72 12.50 -16.02
N ILE A 1055 32.46 12.04 -15.94
CA ILE A 1055 31.33 12.63 -16.69
C ILE A 1055 31.19 14.10 -16.31
N GLY A 1056 31.23 14.40 -15.01
CA GLY A 1056 31.14 15.77 -14.51
C GLY A 1056 32.25 16.65 -15.08
N ALA A 1057 33.48 16.14 -15.11
CA ALA A 1057 34.61 16.86 -15.66
C ALA A 1057 34.42 17.19 -17.14
N SER A 1058 33.98 16.25 -17.98
CA SER A 1058 33.73 16.50 -19.41
C SER A 1058 32.63 17.54 -19.64
N VAL A 1059 31.51 17.44 -18.91
CA VAL A 1059 30.40 18.40 -19.00
C VAL A 1059 30.85 19.80 -18.59
N LEU A 1060 31.56 19.93 -17.46
CA LEU A 1060 32.03 21.23 -16.96
C LEU A 1060 33.07 21.88 -17.89
N HIS A 1061 33.97 21.10 -18.47
CA HIS A 1061 34.85 21.61 -19.54
C HIS A 1061 34.03 22.02 -20.78
N GLY A 1062 33.00 21.25 -21.12
CA GLY A 1062 32.10 21.55 -22.25
C GLY A 1062 31.36 22.88 -22.12
N ILE A 1063 31.05 23.33 -20.90
CA ILE A 1063 30.42 24.64 -20.64
C ILE A 1063 31.42 25.73 -20.27
N GLY A 1064 32.73 25.44 -20.27
CA GLY A 1064 33.78 26.41 -19.95
C GLY A 1064 33.96 26.71 -18.46
N ARG A 1065 33.63 25.75 -17.58
CA ARG A 1065 33.73 25.86 -16.12
C ARG A 1065 34.67 24.81 -15.47
N PRO A 1066 35.91 24.61 -15.98
CA PRO A 1066 36.83 23.62 -15.42
C PRO A 1066 37.23 23.91 -13.97
N GLU A 1067 37.06 25.13 -13.48
CA GLU A 1067 37.35 25.53 -12.11
C GLU A 1067 36.51 24.78 -11.06
N TRP A 1068 35.37 24.18 -11.44
CA TRP A 1068 34.54 23.38 -10.52
C TRP A 1068 34.88 21.88 -10.55
N VAL A 1069 35.92 21.48 -11.28
CA VAL A 1069 36.46 20.12 -11.28
C VAL A 1069 37.54 19.99 -10.23
N ALA A 1070 37.39 19.03 -9.32
CA ALA A 1070 38.37 18.66 -8.32
C ALA A 1070 39.13 17.39 -8.73
N ASP A 1071 40.41 17.32 -8.39
CA ASP A 1071 41.25 16.12 -8.61
C ASP A 1071 41.36 15.24 -7.36
N ASP A 1072 41.01 15.77 -6.19
CA ASP A 1072 41.01 15.08 -4.91
C ASP A 1072 39.90 15.59 -3.98
N GLU A 1073 39.67 14.87 -2.87
CA GLU A 1073 38.61 15.18 -1.90
C GLU A 1073 38.81 16.55 -1.23
N ASP A 1074 40.05 16.93 -0.94
CA ASP A 1074 40.34 18.21 -0.30
C ASP A 1074 40.05 19.37 -1.24
N ALA A 1075 40.38 19.25 -2.53
CA ALA A 1075 40.04 20.19 -3.57
C ALA A 1075 38.53 20.29 -3.78
N TYR A 1076 37.82 19.16 -3.72
CA TYR A 1076 36.36 19.12 -3.79
C TYR A 1076 35.75 19.92 -2.63
N ILE A 1077 36.18 19.65 -1.40
CA ILE A 1077 35.71 20.35 -0.19
C ILE A 1077 36.02 21.86 -0.30
N ARG A 1078 37.25 22.24 -0.66
CA ARG A 1078 37.65 23.65 -0.79
C ARG A 1078 36.77 24.40 -1.78
N LYS A 1079 36.58 23.84 -2.98
CA LYS A 1079 35.76 24.48 -4.04
C LYS A 1079 34.32 24.71 -3.60
N VAL A 1080 33.71 23.74 -2.92
CA VAL A 1080 32.34 23.90 -2.39
C VAL A 1080 32.28 24.99 -1.32
N VAL A 1081 33.23 24.99 -0.37
CA VAL A 1081 33.29 26.00 0.69
C VAL A 1081 33.54 27.40 0.13
N GLU A 1082 34.43 27.54 -0.87
CA GLU A 1082 34.70 28.80 -1.56
C GLU A 1082 33.45 29.34 -2.26
N LEU A 1083 32.74 28.50 -3.04
CA LEU A 1083 31.48 28.87 -3.68
C LEU A 1083 30.41 29.30 -2.68
N ALA A 1084 30.29 28.58 -1.55
CA ALA A 1084 29.30 28.86 -0.51
C ALA A 1084 29.60 30.14 0.30
N SER A 1085 30.83 30.63 0.26
CA SER A 1085 31.27 31.78 1.08
C SER A 1085 31.07 33.13 0.40
N ASP A 1086 30.80 33.17 -0.90
CA ASP A 1086 30.60 34.41 -1.68
C ASP A 1086 29.22 34.42 -2.36
N LEU A 1087 28.18 34.81 -1.61
CA LEU A 1087 26.80 34.86 -2.11
C LEU A 1087 26.62 35.83 -3.30
N PRO A 1088 27.24 37.03 -3.34
CA PRO A 1088 27.21 37.87 -4.52
C PRO A 1088 27.76 37.20 -5.78
N ALA A 1089 28.91 36.51 -5.70
CA ALA A 1089 29.45 35.77 -6.84
C ALA A 1089 28.54 34.60 -7.23
N LEU A 1090 27.99 33.88 -6.24
CA LEU A 1090 27.07 32.77 -6.47
C LEU A 1090 25.77 33.21 -7.18
N GLN A 1091 25.24 34.36 -6.78
CA GLN A 1091 24.06 34.98 -7.42
C GLN A 1091 24.38 35.42 -8.85
N ALA A 1092 25.57 35.96 -9.10
CA ALA A 1092 26.00 36.33 -10.45
C ALA A 1092 26.07 35.09 -11.36
N VAL A 1093 26.69 33.99 -10.88
CA VAL A 1093 26.74 32.71 -11.59
C VAL A 1093 25.33 32.21 -11.89
N ARG A 1094 24.43 32.17 -10.91
CA ARG A 1094 23.06 31.69 -11.12
C ARG A 1094 22.32 32.46 -12.20
N ASN A 1095 22.54 33.78 -12.28
CA ASN A 1095 21.88 34.65 -13.25
C ASN A 1095 22.36 34.41 -14.69
N THR A 1096 23.60 33.95 -14.89
CA THR A 1096 24.21 33.82 -16.23
C THR A 1096 24.37 32.38 -16.70
N LEU A 1097 24.45 31.40 -15.79
CA LEU A 1097 24.85 30.02 -16.10
C LEU A 1097 23.96 29.34 -17.16
N ARG A 1098 22.65 29.57 -17.16
CA ARG A 1098 21.76 29.01 -18.17
C ARG A 1098 22.08 29.54 -19.58
N ASP A 1099 22.35 30.83 -19.70
CA ASP A 1099 22.66 31.46 -20.99
C ASP A 1099 24.08 31.12 -21.45
N GLU A 1100 25.03 31.02 -20.51
CA GLU A 1100 26.36 30.46 -20.78
C GLU A 1100 26.27 29.03 -21.34
N MET A 1101 25.44 28.17 -20.72
CA MET A 1101 25.24 26.80 -21.18
C MET A 1101 24.60 26.75 -22.57
N ARG A 1102 23.62 27.61 -22.86
CA ARG A 1102 23.01 27.74 -24.20
C ARG A 1102 24.01 28.15 -25.28
N ALA A 1103 24.98 28.99 -24.92
CA ALA A 1103 26.02 29.45 -25.84
C ALA A 1103 27.20 28.46 -25.97
N SER A 1104 27.22 27.38 -25.17
CA SER A 1104 28.32 26.44 -25.12
C SER A 1104 28.22 25.32 -26.17
N PRO A 1105 29.34 24.64 -26.50
CA PRO A 1105 29.34 23.44 -27.34
C PRO A 1105 28.40 22.31 -26.87
N LEU A 1106 28.03 22.28 -25.58
CA LEU A 1106 27.12 21.27 -25.03
C LEU A 1106 25.68 21.42 -25.57
N MET A 1107 25.31 22.58 -26.10
CA MET A 1107 23.98 22.83 -26.68
C MET A 1107 24.00 23.20 -28.17
N ASP A 1108 25.18 23.19 -28.81
CA ASP A 1108 25.31 23.38 -30.26
C ASP A 1108 25.07 22.05 -31.01
N GLU A 1109 23.79 21.71 -31.18
CA GLU A 1109 23.37 20.46 -31.80
C GLU A 1109 23.91 20.29 -33.24
N PRO A 1110 23.84 21.31 -34.14
CA PRO A 1110 24.37 21.18 -35.49
C PRO A 1110 25.90 20.96 -35.52
N ALA A 1111 26.68 21.67 -34.69
CA ALA A 1111 28.12 21.47 -34.66
C ALA A 1111 28.50 20.10 -34.11
N PHE A 1112 27.79 19.63 -33.08
CA PHE A 1112 28.01 18.29 -32.53
C PHE A 1112 27.72 17.20 -33.57
N ALA A 1113 26.60 17.30 -34.30
CA ALA A 1113 26.24 16.32 -35.34
C ALA A 1113 27.33 16.21 -36.42
N ARG A 1114 27.83 17.35 -36.94
CA ARG A 1114 28.94 17.35 -37.92
C ARG A 1114 30.20 16.68 -37.38
N LYS A 1115 30.53 16.93 -36.11
CA LYS A 1115 31.68 16.32 -35.43
C LYS A 1115 31.50 14.81 -35.26
N PHE A 1116 30.30 14.37 -34.89
CA PHE A 1116 29.93 12.98 -34.75
C PHE A 1116 30.00 12.23 -36.10
N GLU A 1117 29.45 12.81 -37.16
CA GLU A 1117 29.53 12.27 -38.52
C GLU A 1117 30.95 12.16 -39.06
N ALA A 1118 31.79 13.16 -38.78
CA ALA A 1118 33.20 13.12 -39.14
C ALA A 1118 33.92 11.95 -38.45
N ALA A 1119 33.58 11.67 -37.19
CA ALA A 1119 34.09 10.49 -36.48
C ALA A 1119 33.63 9.17 -37.12
N LEU A 1120 32.34 9.04 -37.44
CA LEU A 1120 31.82 7.85 -38.15
C LEU A 1120 32.51 7.63 -39.49
N ARG A 1121 32.70 8.71 -40.26
CA ARG A 1121 33.42 8.67 -41.54
C ARG A 1121 34.88 8.25 -41.37
N GLY A 1122 35.55 8.77 -40.34
CA GLY A 1122 36.93 8.42 -40.01
C GLY A 1122 37.09 6.95 -39.65
N MET A 1123 36.20 6.41 -38.80
CA MET A 1123 36.16 4.99 -38.46
C MET A 1123 35.98 4.11 -39.70
N PHE A 1124 35.07 4.51 -40.61
CA PHE A 1124 34.84 3.80 -41.86
C PHE A 1124 36.04 3.83 -42.79
N THR A 1125 36.69 4.99 -42.93
CA THR A 1125 37.91 5.16 -43.72
C THR A 1125 39.02 4.25 -43.20
N ASN A 1126 39.24 4.22 -41.87
CA ASN A 1126 40.20 3.31 -41.24
C ASN A 1126 39.90 1.83 -41.57
N TRP A 1127 38.64 1.41 -41.58
CA TRP A 1127 38.29 0.03 -41.95
C TRP A 1127 38.56 -0.28 -43.42
N CYS A 1128 38.29 0.67 -44.31
CA CYS A 1128 38.61 0.55 -45.74
C CYS A 1128 40.12 0.41 -45.97
N GLU A 1129 40.94 1.19 -45.26
CA GLU A 1129 42.41 1.24 -45.39
C GLU A 1129 43.13 0.05 -44.73
N ASN A 1130 42.63 -0.49 -43.62
CA ASN A 1130 43.23 -1.62 -42.87
C ASN A 1130 43.17 -2.99 -43.59
N GLN A 1131 43.00 -3.00 -44.92
CA GLN A 1131 43.03 -4.19 -45.76
C GLN A 1131 43.98 -4.05 -46.97
N ALA A 1132 45.04 -3.24 -46.81
CA ALA A 1132 46.26 -3.38 -47.62
C ALA A 1132 47.17 -4.47 -47.04
#